data_AF-A0A482TDK1-F1
#
_entry.id   AF-A0A482TDK1-F1
#
_cell.length_a   1.000
_cell.length_b   1.000
_cell.length_c   1.000
_cell.angle_alpha   90.00
_cell.angle_beta   90.00
_cell.angle_gamma   90.00
#
_symmetry.space_group_name_H-M   'P 1'
#
loop_
_entity.id
_entity.type
_entity.pdbx_description
1 polymer ?
#
loop_
_entity_poly.entity_id
_entity_poly.type
_entity_poly.pdbx_seq_one_letter_code
_entity_poly.pdbx_strand_id
1 'polypeptide(L)'
;MTYAELADALVLDSPSDGNLYQVVKRLEDEHGLVERLPRADGKTVVSLTPAGLTYIQDVYREEGLQTSLPGFVAGVSQTPQIHPPMPCGPQQGRGSPPEDSDRDASAEAAATDLERPEMNWSHGLVSPVFMGYSRSIPLRAASQTGNIVLQNSRIQKDDIDPRTPRVSIDDNDLLIEPGAYQNPMQFATTIAHALSWEETRNRVLSASDIDALLDGDLDAETLRDATGIGWLSDDADGADVSESIDEALQTLLFETGAYAGGDHDVVARADSDEGFDESMLENLDSLDPDDDRDLTETEHRSLITSYALGLATTLVHLIDMVGVDVTLGVRIPECSRHFGANDDENNERRQTLIRHLTVLSSLWSRYGAFNGFKQLHETRERKRSASDPEVNAEDPYGSLRAGIVVVGRGVEDLSDELRQSLESDRDLHPEAPEFNVAIDVLEGAGIEASLQTARRMLFDEKRMRPTAEAVSALSAFAADPWAIATAVHKGLRREESRRDVHLDEVRMALAQLPWNRLVEEPGSSTSTKRRAVEVLLEADAPISAAEMERRDGPSTQSWRNHRDCLVDLGLVEETSAGWRLTLPFRHERDVESPSIPWFWQSESADIPGDLGREKRSPGDVLDWILIELGLLDDVARLRDPDDAVGRWADSYYAGADPDWSAMKEVCEEFDIPWRIVAAGCGLRQASPTSHTASVGPKIEQSALTGSRATISTL
;
A
#
# COMPACT_ATOMS: atom_id res chain seq x y z
N MET A 1 -28.04 -17.52 0.58
CA MET A 1 -26.89 -18.10 1.28
C MET A 1 -26.55 -19.44 0.66
N THR A 2 -25.31 -19.65 0.22
CA THR A 2 -24.82 -20.95 -0.29
C THR A 2 -24.50 -21.91 0.87
N TYR A 3 -24.31 -23.20 0.59
CA TYR A 3 -23.91 -24.17 1.63
C TYR A 3 -22.57 -23.77 2.28
N ALA A 4 -21.65 -23.18 1.51
CA ALA A 4 -20.38 -22.68 2.03
C ALA A 4 -20.58 -21.50 3.00
N GLU A 5 -21.42 -20.53 2.64
CA GLU A 5 -21.73 -19.37 3.49
C GLU A 5 -22.47 -19.76 4.79
N LEU A 6 -23.30 -20.81 4.75
CA LEU A 6 -23.98 -21.33 5.94
C LEU A 6 -23.02 -22.10 6.87
N ALA A 7 -22.01 -22.77 6.30
CA ALA A 7 -20.97 -23.45 7.07
C ALA A 7 -20.10 -22.47 7.84
N ASP A 8 -19.76 -21.37 7.18
CA ASP A 8 -18.93 -20.29 7.73
C ASP A 8 -19.69 -19.52 8.83
N ALA A 9 -20.97 -19.25 8.62
CA ALA A 9 -21.82 -18.58 9.60
C ALA A 9 -22.15 -19.43 10.84
N LEU A 10 -22.00 -20.76 10.78
CA LEU A 10 -22.31 -21.70 11.87
C LEU A 10 -21.07 -22.30 12.55
N VAL A 11 -19.86 -21.90 12.14
CA VAL A 11 -18.57 -22.35 12.69
C VAL A 11 -18.50 -23.90 12.74
N LEU A 12 -18.66 -24.55 11.59
CA LEU A 12 -18.53 -26.00 11.49
C LEU A 12 -17.15 -26.37 10.95
N ASP A 13 -16.36 -27.06 11.76
CA ASP A 13 -14.91 -27.33 11.56
C ASP A 13 -14.50 -28.17 10.33
N SER A 14 -15.39 -28.51 9.38
CA SER A 14 -14.93 -29.13 8.11
C SER A 14 -16.00 -29.18 7.00
N PRO A 15 -15.68 -28.72 5.77
CA PRO A 15 -16.57 -28.80 4.62
C PRO A 15 -16.44 -30.20 3.98
N SER A 16 -17.18 -31.17 4.50
CA SER A 16 -17.58 -32.32 3.67
C SER A 16 -19.06 -32.19 3.36
N ASP A 17 -19.43 -32.34 2.08
CA ASP A 17 -20.80 -32.19 1.57
C ASP A 17 -21.83 -33.04 2.34
N GLY A 18 -21.39 -34.16 2.94
CA GLY A 18 -22.24 -35.03 3.76
C GLY A 18 -22.63 -34.45 5.13
N ASN A 19 -21.82 -33.57 5.71
CA ASN A 19 -22.04 -33.03 7.06
C ASN A 19 -22.98 -31.81 7.03
N LEU A 20 -22.86 -30.97 6.00
CA LEU A 20 -23.69 -29.77 5.82
C LEU A 20 -25.15 -30.08 5.57
N TYR A 21 -25.47 -31.12 4.78
CA TYR A 21 -26.85 -31.54 4.57
C TYR A 21 -27.51 -32.00 5.89
N GLN A 22 -26.77 -32.73 6.74
CA GLN A 22 -27.27 -33.17 8.04
C GLN A 22 -27.46 -32.01 9.01
N VAL A 23 -26.57 -31.01 8.99
CA VAL A 23 -26.69 -29.82 9.84
C VAL A 23 -27.84 -28.93 9.40
N VAL A 24 -28.00 -28.65 8.10
CA VAL A 24 -29.17 -27.93 7.57
C VAL A 24 -30.46 -28.65 7.92
N LYS A 25 -30.49 -29.98 7.75
CA LYS A 25 -31.65 -30.78 8.11
C LYS A 25 -31.95 -30.70 9.62
N ARG A 26 -30.94 -30.69 10.49
CA ARG A 26 -31.12 -30.52 11.94
C ARG A 26 -31.66 -29.13 12.29
N LEU A 27 -31.13 -28.08 11.65
CA LEU A 27 -31.57 -26.71 11.86
C LEU A 27 -33.00 -26.46 11.36
N GLU A 28 -33.42 -27.15 10.30
CA GLU A 28 -34.78 -27.13 9.78
C GLU A 28 -35.73 -27.99 10.63
N ASP A 29 -35.42 -29.29 10.80
CA ASP A 29 -36.33 -30.28 11.40
C ASP A 29 -36.40 -30.17 12.94
N GLU A 30 -35.30 -29.84 13.62
CA GLU A 30 -35.23 -29.82 15.10
C GLU A 30 -35.36 -28.42 15.69
N HIS A 31 -34.86 -27.39 14.99
CA HIS A 31 -34.80 -26.02 15.53
C HIS A 31 -35.64 -25.00 14.76
N GLY A 32 -36.14 -25.33 13.56
CA GLY A 32 -36.96 -24.43 12.75
C GLY A 32 -36.28 -23.10 12.38
N LEU A 33 -34.95 -23.03 12.38
CA LEU A 33 -34.18 -21.81 12.16
C LEU A 33 -33.91 -21.55 10.68
N VAL A 34 -33.97 -22.58 9.83
CA VAL A 34 -33.78 -22.48 8.38
C VAL A 34 -34.87 -23.24 7.63
N GLU A 35 -35.12 -22.87 6.38
CA GLU A 35 -36.03 -23.55 5.46
C GLU A 35 -35.36 -23.82 4.10
N ARG A 36 -35.75 -24.91 3.43
CA ARG A 36 -35.28 -25.25 2.09
C ARG A 36 -36.28 -24.84 1.01
N LEU A 37 -35.82 -24.05 0.05
CA LEU A 37 -36.61 -23.56 -1.08
C LEU A 37 -36.08 -24.17 -2.41
N PRO A 38 -36.92 -24.85 -3.20
CA PRO A 38 -36.52 -25.35 -4.51
C PRO A 38 -36.46 -24.21 -5.53
N ARG A 39 -35.40 -24.14 -6.32
CA ARG A 39 -35.22 -23.17 -7.41
C ARG A 39 -35.51 -23.82 -8.77
N ALA A 40 -35.93 -23.00 -9.74
CA ALA A 40 -36.34 -23.45 -11.08
C ALA A 40 -35.21 -24.11 -11.91
N ASP A 41 -33.96 -24.00 -11.48
CA ASP A 41 -32.78 -24.66 -12.05
C ASP A 41 -32.51 -26.07 -11.48
N GLY A 42 -33.41 -26.58 -10.62
CA GLY A 42 -33.30 -27.89 -10.00
C GLY A 42 -32.42 -27.92 -8.74
N LYS A 43 -31.88 -26.78 -8.29
CA LYS A 43 -31.09 -26.68 -7.05
C LYS A 43 -31.97 -26.32 -5.85
N THR A 44 -31.52 -26.70 -4.65
CA THR A 44 -32.19 -26.35 -3.37
C THR A 44 -31.39 -25.28 -2.65
N VAL A 45 -32.04 -24.19 -2.28
CA VAL A 45 -31.43 -23.06 -1.55
C VAL A 45 -31.92 -23.10 -0.10
N VAL A 46 -31.07 -22.69 0.86
CA VAL A 46 -31.42 -22.61 2.28
C VAL A 46 -31.60 -21.15 2.67
N SER A 47 -32.71 -20.83 3.32
CA SER A 47 -33.05 -19.50 3.84
C SER A 47 -33.22 -19.53 5.35
N LEU A 48 -32.92 -18.43 6.04
CA LEU A 48 -33.22 -18.29 7.47
C LEU A 48 -34.72 -18.03 7.66
N THR A 49 -35.32 -18.70 8.63
CA THR A 49 -36.68 -18.35 9.08
C THR A 49 -36.62 -17.09 9.96
N PRO A 50 -37.76 -16.43 10.24
CA PRO A 50 -37.79 -15.31 11.20
C PRO A 50 -37.23 -15.69 12.59
N ALA A 51 -37.39 -16.96 13.01
CA ALA A 51 -36.83 -17.46 14.25
C ALA A 51 -35.30 -17.61 14.18
N GLY A 52 -34.77 -18.11 13.05
CA GLY A 52 -33.33 -18.16 12.78
C GLY A 52 -32.68 -16.78 12.76
N LEU A 53 -33.35 -15.82 12.13
CA LEU A 53 -32.88 -14.44 12.09
C LEU A 53 -32.83 -13.82 13.49
N THR A 54 -33.86 -14.04 14.31
CA THR A 54 -33.91 -13.54 15.70
C THR A 54 -32.82 -14.17 16.55
N TYR A 55 -32.63 -15.49 16.45
CA TYR A 55 -31.57 -16.21 17.16
C TYR A 55 -30.19 -15.65 16.84
N ILE A 56 -29.90 -15.46 15.55
CA ILE A 56 -28.63 -14.90 15.10
C ILE A 56 -28.45 -13.46 15.59
N GLN A 57 -29.51 -12.64 15.58
CA GLN A 57 -29.48 -11.27 16.12
C GLN A 57 -29.21 -11.24 17.63
N ASP A 58 -29.74 -12.19 18.39
CA ASP A 58 -29.50 -12.27 19.84
C ASP A 58 -28.08 -12.77 20.15
N VAL A 59 -27.56 -13.75 19.39
CA VAL A 59 -26.15 -14.17 19.47
C VAL A 59 -25.21 -13.00 19.13
N TYR A 60 -25.50 -12.23 18.09
CA TYR A 60 -24.72 -11.04 17.73
C TYR A 60 -24.78 -9.94 18.79
N ARG A 61 -25.88 -9.83 19.54
CA ARG A 61 -26.02 -8.87 20.64
C ARG A 61 -25.20 -9.28 21.87
N GLU A 62 -25.04 -10.58 22.12
CA GLU A 62 -24.31 -11.10 23.30
C GLU A 62 -22.80 -11.28 23.06
N GLU A 63 -22.36 -11.62 21.83
CA GLU A 63 -20.95 -11.95 21.54
C GLU A 63 -20.17 -10.90 20.73
N GLY A 64 -20.81 -9.83 20.26
CA GLY A 64 -20.13 -8.61 19.80
C GLY A 64 -19.08 -8.79 18.69
N LEU A 65 -19.49 -9.21 17.49
CA LEU A 65 -18.77 -9.03 16.22
C LEU A 65 -19.76 -8.58 15.12
N GLN A 66 -19.27 -7.72 14.22
CA GLN A 66 -20.03 -6.77 13.39
C GLN A 66 -20.47 -7.34 12.03
N THR A 67 -21.75 -7.21 11.68
CA THR A 67 -22.27 -6.64 10.40
C THR A 67 -23.81 -6.68 10.41
N SER A 68 -24.46 -5.54 10.19
CA SER A 68 -25.88 -5.52 9.81
C SER A 68 -25.99 -5.90 8.33
N LEU A 69 -26.69 -6.98 8.03
CA LEU A 69 -27.13 -7.28 6.67
C LEU A 69 -28.12 -6.20 6.21
N PRO A 70 -27.93 -5.54 5.05
CA PRO A 70 -28.96 -4.69 4.48
C PRO A 70 -30.16 -5.56 4.09
N GLY A 71 -31.30 -5.33 4.73
CA GLY A 71 -32.58 -5.77 4.22
C GLY A 71 -32.84 -5.08 2.88
N PHE A 72 -33.11 -5.88 1.86
CA PHE A 72 -33.66 -5.55 0.54
C PHE A 72 -33.93 -4.06 0.23
N VAL A 73 -33.30 -3.55 -0.83
CA VAL A 73 -33.88 -2.49 -1.66
C VAL A 73 -34.52 -3.17 -2.88
N ALA A 74 -35.79 -2.86 -3.12
CA ALA A 74 -36.62 -3.48 -4.14
C ALA A 74 -36.35 -2.93 -5.55
N GLY A 75 -36.41 -3.81 -6.55
CA GLY A 75 -36.94 -3.45 -7.87
C GLY A 75 -36.00 -3.51 -9.06
N VAL A 76 -35.59 -4.70 -9.52
CA VAL A 76 -35.50 -5.00 -10.97
C VAL A 76 -35.83 -6.49 -11.16
N SER A 77 -36.91 -6.77 -11.89
CA SER A 77 -37.40 -8.11 -12.19
C SER A 77 -36.83 -8.59 -13.52
N GLN A 78 -35.61 -9.13 -13.53
CA GLN A 78 -35.15 -10.11 -14.53
C GLN A 78 -33.76 -10.62 -14.16
N THR A 79 -33.61 -11.94 -14.15
CA THR A 79 -32.36 -12.64 -13.83
C THR A 79 -31.37 -12.44 -15.00
N PRO A 80 -30.17 -11.86 -14.78
CA PRO A 80 -29.20 -11.62 -15.84
C PRO A 80 -28.69 -12.93 -16.44
N GLN A 81 -28.61 -12.96 -17.77
CA GLN A 81 -27.86 -13.96 -18.52
C GLN A 81 -26.38 -13.57 -18.48
N ILE A 82 -25.54 -14.53 -18.10
CA ILE A 82 -24.10 -14.35 -17.88
C ILE A 82 -23.37 -14.63 -19.19
N HIS A 83 -22.61 -13.65 -19.68
CA HIS A 83 -21.68 -13.81 -20.80
C HIS A 83 -20.26 -13.43 -20.35
N PRO A 84 -19.21 -14.15 -20.80
CA PRO A 84 -17.84 -13.92 -20.37
C PRO A 84 -17.18 -12.71 -21.07
N PRO A 85 -16.11 -12.13 -20.46
CA PRO A 85 -15.34 -11.03 -21.04
C PRO A 85 -14.41 -11.51 -22.18
N MET A 86 -14.40 -10.75 -23.27
CA MET A 86 -13.48 -10.95 -24.40
C MET A 86 -12.22 -10.07 -24.25
N PRO A 87 -11.05 -10.54 -24.71
CA PRO A 87 -9.87 -9.71 -24.88
C PRO A 87 -10.02 -8.83 -26.13
N CYS A 88 -9.62 -7.55 -26.09
CA CYS A 88 -9.52 -6.71 -27.29
C CYS A 88 -8.32 -5.76 -27.19
N GLY A 89 -7.21 -6.16 -27.82
CA GLY A 89 -6.20 -5.22 -28.31
C GLY A 89 -6.72 -4.41 -29.51
N PRO A 90 -5.91 -3.49 -30.06
CA PRO A 90 -6.30 -2.67 -31.20
C PRO A 90 -6.52 -3.54 -32.45
N GLN A 91 -7.74 -3.51 -33.00
CA GLN A 91 -8.10 -4.25 -34.20
C GLN A 91 -7.49 -3.58 -35.44
N GLN A 92 -6.31 -4.03 -35.87
CA GLN A 92 -5.79 -3.70 -37.21
C GLN A 92 -6.55 -4.48 -38.29
N GLY A 93 -6.90 -3.77 -39.37
CA GLY A 93 -7.87 -4.18 -40.39
C GLY A 93 -7.58 -5.50 -41.11
N ARG A 94 -8.64 -6.30 -41.31
CA ARG A 94 -8.64 -7.49 -42.17
C ARG A 94 -8.69 -7.08 -43.66
N GLY A 95 -7.62 -7.35 -44.37
CA GLY A 95 -7.67 -7.69 -45.80
C GLY A 95 -7.99 -9.18 -45.99
N SER A 96 -8.71 -9.51 -47.06
CA SER A 96 -9.21 -10.86 -47.39
C SER A 96 -8.11 -11.92 -47.63
N PRO A 97 -8.43 -13.23 -47.53
CA PRO A 97 -7.45 -14.32 -47.38
C PRO A 97 -7.10 -15.03 -48.70
N PRO A 98 -6.08 -15.92 -48.68
CA PRO A 98 -6.20 -17.19 -49.39
C PRO A 98 -5.94 -18.45 -48.53
N GLU A 99 -6.61 -19.50 -49.00
CA GLU A 99 -6.84 -20.90 -48.63
C GLU A 99 -5.75 -21.79 -47.98
N ASP A 100 -6.25 -22.75 -47.18
CA ASP A 100 -5.83 -24.14 -46.88
C ASP A 100 -4.48 -24.48 -46.22
N SER A 101 -4.53 -25.04 -44.99
CA SER A 101 -4.48 -26.51 -44.76
C SER A 101 -4.32 -26.90 -43.26
N ASP A 102 -4.87 -28.06 -42.91
CA ASP A 102 -5.16 -28.63 -41.58
C ASP A 102 -3.95 -28.90 -40.64
N ARG A 103 -4.14 -28.74 -39.32
CA ARG A 103 -4.30 -29.85 -38.33
C ARG A 103 -4.32 -29.41 -36.86
N ASP A 104 -5.05 -30.21 -36.07
CA ASP A 104 -5.53 -30.04 -34.69
C ASP A 104 -4.46 -29.77 -33.60
N ALA A 105 -4.63 -28.66 -32.89
CA ALA A 105 -4.08 -28.40 -31.54
C ALA A 105 -5.13 -27.80 -30.58
N SER A 106 -6.37 -27.63 -31.04
CA SER A 106 -7.41 -26.84 -30.36
C SER A 106 -8.27 -27.64 -29.38
N ALA A 107 -8.11 -28.96 -29.32
CA ALA A 107 -8.98 -29.83 -28.54
C ALA A 107 -8.48 -30.11 -27.11
N GLU A 108 -7.20 -29.93 -26.83
CA GLU A 108 -6.65 -30.13 -25.47
C GLU A 108 -6.62 -28.84 -24.62
N ALA A 109 -6.71 -27.66 -25.23
CA ALA A 109 -6.79 -26.39 -24.49
C ALA A 109 -8.17 -26.15 -23.84
N ALA A 110 -9.24 -26.79 -24.35
CA ALA A 110 -10.60 -26.59 -23.88
C ALA A 110 -10.96 -27.39 -22.61
N ALA A 111 -10.10 -28.32 -22.16
CA ALA A 111 -10.41 -29.23 -21.05
C ALA A 111 -9.86 -28.77 -19.69
N THR A 112 -9.03 -27.73 -19.64
CA THR A 112 -8.41 -27.21 -18.41
C THR A 112 -9.06 -25.93 -17.86
N ASP A 113 -10.14 -25.44 -18.48
CA ASP A 113 -10.79 -24.16 -18.12
C ASP A 113 -11.97 -24.28 -17.12
N LEU A 114 -12.15 -25.42 -16.46
CA LEU A 114 -13.34 -25.69 -15.63
C LEU A 114 -13.18 -25.45 -14.11
N GLU A 115 -12.10 -24.83 -13.63
CA GLU A 115 -11.92 -24.54 -12.19
C GLU A 115 -11.41 -23.12 -11.89
N ARG A 116 -12.11 -22.09 -12.38
CA ARG A 116 -12.00 -20.72 -11.83
C ARG A 116 -13.37 -20.17 -11.48
N PRO A 117 -13.63 -19.74 -10.23
CA PRO A 117 -14.87 -19.06 -9.89
C PRO A 117 -14.96 -17.73 -10.64
N GLU A 118 -15.90 -17.64 -11.57
CA GLU A 118 -16.28 -16.42 -12.29
C GLU A 118 -16.82 -15.40 -11.27
N MET A 119 -16.05 -14.36 -10.96
CA MET A 119 -16.53 -13.23 -10.15
C MET A 119 -17.44 -12.35 -11.01
N ASN A 120 -18.75 -12.50 -10.83
CA ASN A 120 -19.78 -11.63 -11.38
C ASN A 120 -19.77 -10.27 -10.66
N TRP A 121 -19.22 -9.23 -11.30
CA TRP A 121 -19.19 -7.86 -10.79
C TRP A 121 -20.54 -7.16 -11.03
N SER A 122 -21.42 -7.19 -10.05
CA SER A 122 -22.67 -6.42 -10.07
C SER A 122 -22.50 -5.07 -9.35
N HIS A 123 -22.53 -3.99 -10.14
CA HIS A 123 -22.89 -2.59 -9.79
C HIS A 123 -21.77 -1.68 -9.24
N GLY A 124 -21.42 -0.63 -10.02
CA GLY A 124 -20.90 0.67 -9.59
C GLY A 124 -19.68 0.75 -8.66
N LEU A 125 -19.29 1.98 -8.31
CA LEU A 125 -18.41 2.27 -7.18
C LEU A 125 -19.13 1.90 -5.86
N VAL A 126 -18.36 1.43 -4.88
CA VAL A 126 -18.88 1.16 -3.52
C VAL A 126 -18.59 2.37 -2.64
N SER A 127 -19.47 2.66 -1.68
CA SER A 127 -19.27 3.73 -0.70
C SER A 127 -17.93 3.57 0.03
N PRO A 128 -17.20 4.66 0.29
CA PRO A 128 -15.98 4.62 1.07
C PRO A 128 -16.24 4.12 2.49
N VAL A 129 -15.23 3.55 3.12
CA VAL A 129 -15.30 3.08 4.51
C VAL A 129 -14.08 3.57 5.30
N PHE A 130 -14.22 3.66 6.62
CA PHE A 130 -13.07 3.99 7.45
C PHE A 130 -12.03 2.88 7.45
N MET A 131 -10.77 3.29 7.35
CA MET A 131 -9.61 2.42 7.36
C MET A 131 -9.27 2.03 8.81
N GLY A 132 -9.19 0.71 9.08
CA GLY A 132 -8.74 0.21 10.37
C GLY A 132 -7.23 0.43 10.61
N TYR A 133 -6.82 0.43 11.87
CA TYR A 133 -5.43 0.61 12.32
C TYR A 133 -4.41 -0.29 11.62
N SER A 134 -4.77 -1.56 11.38
CA SER A 134 -3.90 -2.53 10.69
C SER A 134 -3.54 -2.16 9.25
N ARG A 135 -4.25 -1.18 8.65
CA ARG A 135 -3.95 -0.61 7.34
C ARG A 135 -3.41 0.81 7.43
N SER A 136 -4.02 1.66 8.27
CA SER A 136 -3.67 3.08 8.35
C SER A 136 -2.31 3.33 8.99
N ILE A 137 -1.96 2.58 10.04
CA ILE A 137 -0.68 2.77 10.75
C ILE A 137 0.53 2.46 9.85
N PRO A 138 0.64 1.29 9.19
CA PRO A 138 1.80 1.00 8.34
C PRO A 138 1.88 1.94 7.14
N LEU A 139 0.73 2.33 6.56
CA LEU A 139 0.69 3.29 5.46
C LEU A 139 1.25 4.65 5.87
N ARG A 140 0.79 5.18 7.00
CA ARG A 140 1.28 6.45 7.54
C ARG A 140 2.76 6.40 7.90
N ALA A 141 3.20 5.30 8.50
CA ALA A 141 4.59 5.15 8.90
C ALA A 141 5.55 5.06 7.70
N ALA A 142 5.07 4.57 6.55
CA ALA A 142 5.85 4.40 5.34
C ALA A 142 6.03 5.70 4.54
N SER A 143 5.00 6.55 4.45
CA SER A 143 5.03 7.75 3.61
C SER A 143 5.57 8.99 4.31
N GLN A 144 6.13 9.91 3.53
CA GLN A 144 6.27 11.32 3.88
C GLN A 144 5.78 12.16 2.69
N THR A 145 5.28 13.37 2.92
CA THR A 145 4.89 14.27 1.83
C THR A 145 6.09 14.52 0.92
N GLY A 146 5.90 14.46 -0.41
CA GLY A 146 6.97 14.67 -1.38
C GLY A 146 7.60 13.39 -1.95
N ASN A 147 7.27 12.20 -1.41
CA ASN A 147 7.89 10.95 -1.83
C ASN A 147 6.92 9.93 -2.44
N ILE A 148 7.49 9.01 -3.23
CA ILE A 148 6.87 7.79 -3.71
C ILE A 148 7.63 6.60 -3.12
N VAL A 149 6.99 5.81 -2.27
CA VAL A 149 7.58 4.64 -1.61
C VAL A 149 7.09 3.36 -2.29
N LEU A 150 8.02 2.61 -2.87
CA LEU A 150 7.76 1.28 -3.44
C LEU A 150 8.03 0.23 -2.37
N GLN A 151 7.02 -0.11 -1.56
CA GLN A 151 7.14 -1.10 -0.50
C GLN A 151 6.90 -2.52 -1.01
N ASN A 152 7.96 -3.32 -1.05
CA ASN A 152 7.82 -4.76 -1.23
C ASN A 152 7.16 -5.38 0.02
N SER A 153 5.91 -5.85 -0.12
CA SER A 153 5.19 -6.53 0.96
C SER A 153 4.23 -7.57 0.42
N ARG A 154 4.11 -8.69 1.15
CA ARG A 154 3.14 -9.76 0.86
C ARG A 154 1.80 -9.44 1.50
N ILE A 155 1.08 -8.54 0.87
CA ILE A 155 -0.27 -8.15 1.29
C ILE A 155 -1.32 -9.20 0.88
N GLN A 156 -2.32 -9.45 1.74
CA GLN A 156 -3.37 -10.43 1.47
C GLN A 156 -4.35 -9.95 0.38
N LYS A 157 -4.78 -10.88 -0.48
CA LYS A 157 -5.68 -10.64 -1.62
C LYS A 157 -7.16 -10.70 -1.23
N ASP A 158 -7.53 -11.65 -0.38
CA ASP A 158 -8.91 -12.16 -0.30
C ASP A 158 -9.88 -11.25 0.47
N ASP A 159 -9.36 -10.28 1.24
CA ASP A 159 -10.17 -9.39 2.09
C ASP A 159 -10.47 -8.02 1.43
N ILE A 160 -10.32 -7.89 0.11
CA ILE A 160 -10.27 -6.57 -0.54
C ILE A 160 -11.14 -6.52 -1.79
N ASP A 161 -12.32 -5.93 -1.65
CA ASP A 161 -13.02 -5.37 -2.81
C ASP A 161 -12.21 -4.18 -3.35
N PRO A 162 -11.70 -4.26 -4.59
CA PRO A 162 -10.92 -3.18 -5.22
C PRO A 162 -11.74 -1.91 -5.45
N ARG A 163 -13.07 -1.97 -5.35
CA ARG A 163 -13.97 -0.82 -5.55
C ARG A 163 -14.27 -0.06 -4.25
N THR A 164 -13.86 -0.58 -3.09
CA THR A 164 -14.12 0.07 -1.81
C THR A 164 -12.93 0.92 -1.40
N PRO A 165 -12.97 2.25 -1.61
CA PRO A 165 -11.96 3.13 -1.08
C PRO A 165 -12.03 3.14 0.45
N ARG A 166 -10.86 3.27 1.08
CA ARG A 166 -10.72 3.33 2.53
C ARG A 166 -10.05 4.62 2.95
N VAL A 167 -10.60 5.28 3.96
CA VAL A 167 -10.11 6.58 4.42
C VAL A 167 -9.73 6.52 5.90
N SER A 168 -8.58 7.06 6.26
CA SER A 168 -8.21 7.34 7.66
C SER A 168 -8.00 8.84 7.80
N ILE A 169 -8.59 9.42 8.84
CA ILE A 169 -8.52 10.86 9.10
C ILE A 169 -7.98 11.05 10.51
N ASP A 170 -6.98 11.90 10.63
CA ASP A 170 -6.42 12.40 11.89
C ASP A 170 -6.21 13.91 11.75
N ASP A 171 -5.90 14.61 12.84
CA ASP A 171 -5.99 16.09 12.91
C ASP A 171 -5.25 16.80 11.75
N ASN A 172 -4.11 16.28 11.30
CA ASN A 172 -3.32 16.84 10.20
C ASN A 172 -3.04 15.86 9.04
N ASP A 173 -3.59 14.63 9.08
CA ASP A 173 -3.24 13.58 8.11
C ASP A 173 -4.49 12.94 7.52
N LEU A 174 -4.60 12.96 6.18
CA LEU A 174 -5.58 12.23 5.40
C LEU A 174 -4.92 11.06 4.67
N LEU A 175 -5.29 9.82 5.01
CA LEU A 175 -4.82 8.63 4.31
C LEU A 175 -5.94 8.05 3.45
N ILE A 176 -5.64 7.72 2.20
CA ILE A 176 -6.58 7.13 1.25
C ILE A 176 -5.98 5.86 0.66
N GLU A 177 -6.70 4.75 0.76
CA GLU A 177 -6.38 3.49 0.07
C GLU A 177 -7.55 3.17 -0.88
N PRO A 178 -7.44 3.49 -2.18
CA PRO A 178 -8.57 3.39 -3.12
C PRO A 178 -9.04 1.95 -3.38
N GLY A 179 -8.17 0.98 -3.10
CA GLY A 179 -8.39 -0.44 -3.34
C GLY A 179 -7.17 -1.10 -3.99
N ALA A 180 -7.32 -2.36 -4.39
CA ALA A 180 -6.30 -3.03 -5.22
C ALA A 180 -6.35 -2.46 -6.64
N TYR A 181 -5.20 -2.02 -7.16
CA TYR A 181 -5.09 -1.45 -8.49
C TYR A 181 -5.50 -2.46 -9.56
N GLN A 182 -6.50 -2.10 -10.38
CA GLN A 182 -6.92 -2.91 -11.53
C GLN A 182 -6.67 -2.20 -12.86
N ASN A 183 -7.06 -0.93 -12.95
CA ASN A 183 -6.88 -0.09 -14.13
C ASN A 183 -6.96 1.40 -13.74
N PRO A 184 -6.52 2.32 -14.61
CA PRO A 184 -6.53 3.76 -14.31
C PRO A 184 -7.91 4.32 -13.96
N MET A 185 -8.97 3.94 -14.69
CA MET A 185 -10.33 4.46 -14.44
C MET A 185 -10.83 4.08 -13.05
N GLN A 186 -10.76 2.79 -12.70
CA GLN A 186 -11.17 2.29 -11.38
C GLN A 186 -10.41 3.01 -10.26
N PHE A 187 -9.10 3.19 -10.44
CA PHE A 187 -8.27 3.81 -9.41
C PHE A 187 -8.54 5.31 -9.26
N ALA A 188 -8.65 6.06 -10.36
CA ALA A 188 -8.96 7.47 -10.33
C ALA A 188 -10.35 7.75 -9.72
N THR A 189 -11.35 6.98 -10.13
CA THR A 189 -12.74 7.10 -9.64
C THR A 189 -12.85 6.80 -8.16
N THR A 190 -12.15 5.78 -7.66
CA THR A 190 -12.12 5.46 -6.21
C THR A 190 -11.37 6.51 -5.38
N ILE A 191 -10.29 7.11 -5.89
CA ILE A 191 -9.62 8.24 -5.22
C ILE A 191 -10.58 9.42 -5.10
N ALA A 192 -11.19 9.84 -6.23
CA ALA A 192 -12.09 10.98 -6.27
C ALA A 192 -13.29 10.78 -5.33
N HIS A 193 -13.87 9.57 -5.31
CA HIS A 193 -14.95 9.21 -4.39
C HIS A 193 -14.52 9.30 -2.92
N ALA A 194 -13.32 8.82 -2.57
CA ALA A 194 -12.80 8.88 -1.21
C ALA A 194 -12.59 10.31 -0.70
N LEU A 195 -12.04 11.18 -1.55
CA LEU A 195 -11.78 12.59 -1.26
C LEU A 195 -13.08 13.39 -1.15
N SER A 196 -14.04 13.12 -2.03
CA SER A 196 -15.30 13.85 -2.11
C SER A 196 -16.33 13.39 -1.07
N TRP A 197 -16.09 12.23 -0.45
CA TRP A 197 -16.98 11.64 0.54
C TRP A 197 -17.31 12.64 1.66
N GLU A 198 -18.60 12.78 1.97
CA GLU A 198 -19.12 13.76 2.94
C GLU A 198 -18.37 13.66 4.28
N GLU A 199 -18.15 12.45 4.78
CA GLU A 199 -17.44 12.18 6.03
C GLU A 199 -15.95 12.56 5.98
N THR A 200 -15.33 12.52 4.80
CA THR A 200 -13.96 13.02 4.59
C THR A 200 -13.98 14.54 4.63
N ARG A 201 -14.76 15.17 3.73
CA ARG A 201 -14.79 16.63 3.57
C ARG A 201 -15.18 17.35 4.85
N ASN A 202 -16.21 16.88 5.55
CA ASN A 202 -16.66 17.50 6.81
C ASN A 202 -15.60 17.50 7.92
N ARG A 203 -14.52 16.72 7.79
CA ARG A 203 -13.42 16.68 8.77
C ARG A 203 -12.16 17.39 8.32
N VAL A 204 -11.89 17.45 7.02
CA VAL A 204 -10.59 17.95 6.49
C VAL A 204 -10.72 19.17 5.58
N LEU A 205 -11.93 19.49 5.11
CA LEU A 205 -12.18 20.57 4.16
C LEU A 205 -13.63 21.04 4.32
N SER A 206 -13.93 21.71 5.44
CA SER A 206 -15.27 22.27 5.67
C SER A 206 -15.49 23.54 4.84
N ALA A 207 -16.74 23.94 4.64
CA ALA A 207 -17.08 25.20 3.98
C ALA A 207 -16.36 26.41 4.64
N SER A 208 -16.23 26.40 5.97
CA SER A 208 -15.53 27.46 6.70
C SER A 208 -14.01 27.46 6.48
N ASP A 209 -13.41 26.29 6.22
CA ASP A 209 -11.98 26.23 5.86
C ASP A 209 -11.78 26.82 4.45
N ILE A 210 -12.71 26.56 3.54
CA ILE A 210 -12.70 27.13 2.19
C ILE A 210 -12.94 28.65 2.24
N ASP A 211 -13.89 29.13 3.05
CA ASP A 211 -14.08 30.57 3.28
C ASP A 211 -12.79 31.23 3.77
N ALA A 212 -12.08 30.60 4.70
CA ALA A 212 -10.81 31.12 5.21
C ALA A 212 -9.72 31.19 4.13
N LEU A 213 -9.73 30.29 3.14
CA LEU A 213 -8.84 30.36 1.98
C LEU A 213 -9.23 31.51 1.03
N LEU A 214 -10.53 31.67 0.76
CA LEU A 214 -11.07 32.69 -0.14
C LEU A 214 -10.95 34.11 0.42
N ASP A 215 -11.12 34.27 1.74
CA ASP A 215 -10.96 35.54 2.47
C ASP A 215 -9.49 35.90 2.75
N GLY A 216 -8.57 34.99 2.42
CA GLY A 216 -7.14 35.10 2.71
C GLY A 216 -6.37 35.99 1.73
N ASP A 217 -5.05 35.79 1.69
CA ASP A 217 -4.15 36.53 0.78
C ASP A 217 -4.21 36.02 -0.68
N LEU A 218 -4.96 34.95 -0.95
CA LEU A 218 -5.16 34.39 -2.29
C LEU A 218 -6.51 34.87 -2.82
N ASP A 219 -6.52 35.63 -3.92
CA ASP A 219 -7.77 35.93 -4.62
C ASP A 219 -8.34 34.68 -5.32
N ALA A 220 -9.63 34.73 -5.67
CA ALA A 220 -10.32 33.63 -6.32
C ALA A 220 -9.65 33.18 -7.64
N GLU A 221 -9.07 34.11 -8.39
CA GLU A 221 -8.34 33.81 -9.64
C GLU A 221 -7.09 32.96 -9.35
N THR A 222 -6.29 33.37 -8.37
CA THR A 222 -5.10 32.63 -7.93
C THR A 222 -5.48 31.26 -7.36
N LEU A 223 -6.59 31.16 -6.62
CA LEU A 223 -7.08 29.88 -6.11
C LEU A 223 -7.48 28.92 -7.24
N ARG A 224 -8.17 29.40 -8.28
CA ARG A 224 -8.50 28.58 -9.48
C ARG A 224 -7.25 28.11 -10.20
N ASP A 225 -6.27 28.98 -10.33
CA ASP A 225 -5.00 28.64 -10.98
C ASP A 225 -4.21 27.62 -10.18
N ALA A 226 -4.20 27.78 -8.87
CA ALA A 226 -3.50 26.91 -7.94
C ALA A 226 -4.16 25.52 -7.79
N THR A 227 -5.48 25.43 -7.83
CA THR A 227 -6.24 24.19 -7.56
C THR A 227 -6.82 23.53 -8.82
N GLY A 228 -6.86 24.25 -9.94
CA GLY A 228 -7.51 23.77 -11.16
C GLY A 228 -9.04 23.77 -11.12
N ILE A 229 -9.66 24.45 -10.16
CA ILE A 229 -11.13 24.55 -10.06
C ILE A 229 -11.64 25.47 -11.18
N GLY A 230 -12.17 24.88 -12.25
CA GLY A 230 -12.69 25.64 -13.39
C GLY A 230 -14.08 26.25 -13.16
N TRP A 231 -14.82 25.79 -12.16
CA TRP A 231 -16.22 26.15 -11.90
C TRP A 231 -16.41 27.13 -10.74
N LEU A 232 -15.33 27.59 -10.09
CA LEU A 232 -15.39 28.60 -9.04
C LEU A 232 -15.79 29.95 -9.65
N SER A 233 -16.92 30.52 -9.26
CA SER A 233 -17.28 31.89 -9.68
C SER A 233 -16.45 32.93 -8.91
N ASP A 234 -16.39 34.19 -9.39
CA ASP A 234 -15.67 35.27 -8.67
C ASP A 234 -16.33 35.61 -7.33
N ASP A 235 -17.62 35.29 -7.17
CA ASP A 235 -18.44 35.57 -5.99
C ASP A 235 -18.75 34.30 -5.17
N ALA A 236 -18.11 33.16 -5.48
CA ALA A 236 -18.37 31.89 -4.81
C ALA A 236 -17.88 31.90 -3.36
N ASP A 237 -18.69 31.40 -2.43
CA ASP A 237 -18.29 31.15 -1.05
C ASP A 237 -17.97 29.66 -0.81
N GLY A 238 -17.51 29.31 0.39
CA GLY A 238 -17.15 27.94 0.74
C GLY A 238 -18.33 26.96 0.71
N ALA A 239 -19.57 27.44 0.84
CA ALA A 239 -20.76 26.61 0.68
C ALA A 239 -21.02 26.31 -0.80
N ASP A 240 -20.88 27.31 -1.69
CA ASP A 240 -20.96 27.12 -3.14
C ASP A 240 -19.90 26.11 -3.61
N VAL A 241 -18.66 26.21 -3.10
CA VAL A 241 -17.59 25.23 -3.40
C VAL A 241 -17.95 23.83 -2.92
N SER A 242 -18.52 23.72 -1.73
CA SER A 242 -18.92 22.42 -1.18
C SER A 242 -20.04 21.78 -2.00
N GLU A 243 -21.03 22.55 -2.44
CA GLU A 243 -22.15 22.08 -3.27
C GLU A 243 -21.66 21.59 -4.63
N SER A 244 -20.81 22.34 -5.30
CA SER A 244 -20.26 21.93 -6.59
C SER A 244 -19.34 20.71 -6.52
N ILE A 245 -18.65 20.47 -5.39
CA ILE A 245 -17.94 19.20 -5.16
C ILE A 245 -18.93 18.03 -5.06
N ASP A 246 -20.06 18.23 -4.38
CA ASP A 246 -21.10 17.20 -4.27
C ASP A 246 -21.75 16.91 -5.62
N GLU A 247 -22.08 17.93 -6.41
CA GLU A 247 -22.55 17.79 -7.79
C GLU A 247 -21.54 17.03 -8.65
N ALA A 248 -20.25 17.40 -8.57
CA ALA A 248 -19.21 16.72 -9.31
C ALA A 248 -19.06 15.24 -8.93
N LEU A 249 -19.22 14.92 -7.64
CA LEU A 249 -19.26 13.54 -7.18
C LEU A 249 -20.50 12.80 -7.74
N GLN A 250 -21.68 13.42 -7.74
CA GLN A 250 -22.89 12.81 -8.29
C GLN A 250 -22.74 12.50 -9.78
N THR A 251 -22.22 13.44 -10.58
CA THR A 251 -21.91 13.21 -11.99
C THR A 251 -20.96 12.03 -12.17
N LEU A 252 -19.90 11.94 -11.37
CA LEU A 252 -18.96 10.83 -11.43
C LEU A 252 -19.62 9.48 -11.08
N LEU A 253 -20.45 9.44 -10.03
CA LEU A 253 -21.16 8.23 -9.62
C LEU A 253 -22.19 7.80 -10.68
N PHE A 254 -22.87 8.76 -11.29
CA PHE A 254 -23.82 8.52 -12.37
C PHE A 254 -23.13 7.91 -13.61
N GLU A 255 -22.09 8.54 -14.13
CA GLU A 255 -21.41 8.06 -15.35
C GLU A 255 -20.66 6.75 -15.13
N THR A 256 -20.07 6.54 -13.95
CA THR A 256 -19.50 5.22 -13.60
C THR A 256 -20.58 4.14 -13.51
N GLY A 257 -21.79 4.50 -13.04
CA GLY A 257 -22.96 3.64 -13.06
C GLY A 257 -23.43 3.31 -14.49
N ALA A 258 -23.52 4.31 -15.36
CA ALA A 258 -23.88 4.15 -16.77
C ALA A 258 -22.86 3.26 -17.51
N TYR A 259 -21.56 3.52 -17.33
CA TYR A 259 -20.49 2.68 -17.88
C TYR A 259 -20.61 1.23 -17.40
N ALA A 260 -20.85 1.00 -16.11
CA ALA A 260 -21.04 -0.35 -15.56
C ALA A 260 -22.32 -1.04 -16.08
N GLY A 261 -23.34 -0.25 -16.46
CA GLY A 261 -24.56 -0.72 -17.09
C GLY A 261 -24.41 -1.03 -18.59
N GLY A 262 -23.25 -0.73 -19.19
CA GLY A 262 -23.02 -0.84 -20.64
C GLY A 262 -23.66 0.29 -21.45
N ASP A 263 -24.03 1.39 -20.79
CA ASP A 263 -24.61 2.57 -21.42
C ASP A 263 -23.52 3.61 -21.72
N HIS A 264 -23.13 3.69 -22.99
CA HIS A 264 -22.09 4.59 -23.47
C HIS A 264 -22.61 5.78 -24.28
N ASP A 265 -23.94 5.97 -24.33
CA ASP A 265 -24.56 7.09 -25.04
C ASP A 265 -24.56 8.37 -24.19
N VAL A 266 -23.36 8.92 -23.98
CA VAL A 266 -23.17 10.15 -23.19
C VAL A 266 -23.83 11.35 -23.88
N VAL A 267 -23.82 11.40 -25.21
CA VAL A 267 -24.43 12.50 -25.98
C VAL A 267 -25.94 12.58 -25.73
N ALA A 268 -26.66 11.46 -25.73
CA ALA A 268 -28.08 11.46 -25.38
C ALA A 268 -28.37 11.86 -23.93
N ARG A 269 -27.36 11.80 -23.05
CA ARG A 269 -27.46 12.22 -21.65
C ARG A 269 -26.90 13.62 -21.39
N ALA A 270 -26.34 14.29 -22.39
CA ALA A 270 -25.76 15.63 -22.20
C ALA A 270 -26.80 16.69 -21.79
N ASP A 271 -28.07 16.47 -22.15
CA ASP A 271 -29.23 17.27 -21.72
C ASP A 271 -29.77 16.88 -20.34
N SER A 272 -29.20 15.87 -19.68
CA SER A 272 -29.64 15.42 -18.35
C SER A 272 -28.96 16.22 -17.23
N ASP A 273 -29.69 16.47 -16.15
CA ASP A 273 -29.16 17.17 -14.97
C ASP A 273 -28.13 16.34 -14.16
N GLU A 274 -27.92 15.06 -14.50
CA GLU A 274 -27.13 14.10 -13.70
C GLU A 274 -25.81 13.65 -14.37
N GLY A 275 -25.65 13.84 -15.68
CA GLY A 275 -24.54 13.32 -16.48
C GLY A 275 -23.47 14.34 -16.88
N PHE A 276 -22.57 13.94 -17.78
CA PHE A 276 -21.63 14.90 -18.39
C PHE A 276 -22.37 15.86 -19.32
N ASP A 277 -22.16 17.17 -19.12
CA ASP A 277 -22.72 18.20 -20.01
C ASP A 277 -21.99 18.31 -21.36
N GLU A 278 -22.54 19.08 -22.29
CA GLU A 278 -21.92 19.34 -23.61
C GLU A 278 -20.51 19.93 -23.48
N SER A 279 -20.26 20.77 -22.47
CA SER A 279 -18.94 21.40 -22.25
C SER A 279 -17.86 20.38 -21.87
N MET A 280 -18.26 19.27 -21.24
CA MET A 280 -17.38 18.15 -20.94
C MET A 280 -17.02 17.35 -22.20
N LEU A 281 -17.94 17.24 -23.16
CA LEU A 281 -17.72 16.56 -24.44
C LEU A 281 -16.78 17.32 -25.37
N GLU A 282 -16.78 18.66 -25.33
CA GLU A 282 -15.81 19.51 -26.03
C GLU A 282 -14.33 19.25 -25.63
N ASN A 283 -14.08 18.47 -24.56
CA ASN A 283 -12.72 18.08 -24.14
C ASN A 283 -12.14 16.89 -24.92
N LEU A 284 -12.94 16.18 -25.71
CA LEU A 284 -12.44 15.09 -26.55
C LEU A 284 -11.93 15.66 -27.88
N ASP A 285 -10.62 15.70 -28.05
CA ASP A 285 -9.96 16.12 -29.30
C ASP A 285 -10.40 15.30 -30.54
N SER A 286 -11.09 14.17 -30.36
CA SER A 286 -11.59 13.28 -31.41
C SER A 286 -13.06 13.46 -31.78
N LEU A 287 -13.80 14.35 -31.11
CA LEU A 287 -15.20 14.64 -31.43
C LEU A 287 -15.35 15.97 -32.17
N ASP A 288 -15.99 15.94 -33.33
CA ASP A 288 -16.52 17.14 -33.97
C ASP A 288 -17.76 17.57 -33.16
N PRO A 289 -17.92 18.85 -32.79
CA PRO A 289 -19.10 19.32 -32.04
C PRO A 289 -20.45 19.01 -32.70
N ASP A 290 -20.46 18.75 -34.01
CA ASP A 290 -21.65 18.36 -34.78
C ASP A 290 -21.82 16.82 -34.95
N ASP A 291 -21.00 16.00 -34.28
CA ASP A 291 -21.02 14.53 -34.38
C ASP A 291 -21.97 13.91 -33.33
N ASP A 292 -23.24 13.71 -33.70
CA ASP A 292 -24.29 13.07 -32.89
C ASP A 292 -24.08 11.56 -32.64
N ARG A 293 -22.84 11.04 -32.75
CA ARG A 293 -22.58 9.61 -32.58
C ARG A 293 -22.41 9.22 -31.11
N ASP A 294 -22.84 8.00 -30.79
CA ASP A 294 -22.54 7.38 -29.51
C ASP A 294 -21.01 7.34 -29.29
N LEU A 295 -20.60 7.63 -28.06
CA LEU A 295 -19.22 7.43 -27.65
C LEU A 295 -18.89 5.95 -27.67
N THR A 296 -17.68 5.63 -28.12
CA THR A 296 -17.16 4.29 -27.90
C THR A 296 -16.92 4.06 -26.40
N GLU A 297 -16.96 2.80 -25.97
CA GLU A 297 -16.63 2.42 -24.59
C GLU A 297 -15.28 3.02 -24.13
N THR A 298 -14.29 3.08 -25.03
CA THR A 298 -12.96 3.63 -24.72
C THR A 298 -12.97 5.14 -24.53
N GLU A 299 -13.76 5.87 -25.33
CA GLU A 299 -13.94 7.32 -25.17
C GLU A 299 -14.66 7.64 -23.86
N HIS A 300 -15.76 6.93 -23.57
CA HIS A 300 -16.50 7.08 -22.31
C HIS A 300 -15.59 6.79 -21.10
N ARG A 301 -14.83 5.70 -21.13
CA ARG A 301 -13.83 5.37 -20.09
C ARG A 301 -12.79 6.47 -19.91
N SER A 302 -12.32 7.06 -21.01
CA SER A 302 -11.31 8.11 -20.99
C SER A 302 -11.87 9.39 -20.35
N LEU A 303 -13.11 9.77 -20.68
CA LEU A 303 -13.81 10.89 -20.04
C LEU A 303 -13.94 10.70 -18.53
N ILE A 304 -14.45 9.55 -18.09
CA ILE A 304 -14.58 9.23 -16.65
C ILE A 304 -13.22 9.33 -15.95
N THR A 305 -12.17 8.76 -16.56
CA THR A 305 -10.82 8.77 -15.97
C THR A 305 -10.29 10.19 -15.84
N SER A 306 -10.38 11.00 -16.90
CA SER A 306 -9.92 12.39 -16.89
C SER A 306 -10.71 13.26 -15.90
N TYR A 307 -12.03 13.08 -15.84
CA TYR A 307 -12.89 13.78 -14.89
C TYR A 307 -12.53 13.44 -13.44
N ALA A 308 -12.40 12.15 -13.13
CA ALA A 308 -12.03 11.69 -11.80
C ALA A 308 -10.64 12.20 -11.36
N LEU A 309 -9.66 12.17 -12.26
CA LEU A 309 -8.32 12.72 -11.98
C LEU A 309 -8.37 14.23 -11.75
N GLY A 310 -9.18 14.97 -12.51
CA GLY A 310 -9.42 16.40 -12.30
C GLY A 310 -9.98 16.69 -10.92
N LEU A 311 -11.09 16.03 -10.55
CA LEU A 311 -11.73 16.18 -9.25
C LEU A 311 -10.79 15.82 -8.09
N ALA A 312 -10.09 14.68 -8.19
CA ALA A 312 -9.10 14.27 -7.19
C ALA A 312 -7.96 15.29 -7.04
N THR A 313 -7.47 15.84 -8.16
CA THR A 313 -6.42 16.86 -8.15
C THR A 313 -6.89 18.12 -7.43
N THR A 314 -8.06 18.63 -7.78
CA THR A 314 -8.67 19.78 -7.11
C THR A 314 -8.75 19.58 -5.59
N LEU A 315 -9.26 18.43 -5.14
CA LEU A 315 -9.43 18.15 -3.72
C LEU A 315 -8.09 18.02 -2.99
N VAL A 316 -7.10 17.35 -3.57
CA VAL A 316 -5.75 17.26 -2.96
C VAL A 316 -5.12 18.64 -2.81
N HIS A 317 -5.27 19.53 -3.79
CA HIS A 317 -4.71 20.88 -3.71
C HIS A 317 -5.42 21.73 -2.66
N LEU A 318 -6.76 21.64 -2.55
CA LEU A 318 -7.51 22.33 -1.49
C LEU A 318 -7.14 21.81 -0.09
N ILE A 319 -7.03 20.50 0.07
CA ILE A 319 -6.70 19.86 1.36
C ILE A 319 -5.27 20.22 1.80
N ASP A 320 -4.32 20.27 0.87
CA ASP A 320 -2.95 20.73 1.15
C ASP A 320 -2.92 22.21 1.56
N MET A 321 -3.75 23.07 0.95
CA MET A 321 -3.82 24.50 1.29
C MET A 321 -4.37 24.77 2.70
N VAL A 322 -5.26 23.92 3.21
CA VAL A 322 -5.73 24.00 4.61
C VAL A 322 -4.73 23.39 5.60
N GLY A 323 -3.62 22.83 5.11
CA GLY A 323 -2.52 22.30 5.92
C GLY A 323 -2.68 20.84 6.35
N VAL A 324 -3.50 20.05 5.64
CA VAL A 324 -3.67 18.62 5.88
C VAL A 324 -2.81 17.83 4.88
N ASP A 325 -1.92 16.99 5.40
CA ASP A 325 -1.05 16.13 4.59
C ASP A 325 -1.86 14.96 4.01
N VAL A 326 -1.76 14.74 2.69
CA VAL A 326 -2.44 13.64 2.00
C VAL A 326 -1.47 12.50 1.72
N THR A 327 -1.85 11.27 2.08
CA THR A 327 -1.11 10.05 1.72
C THR A 327 -1.99 9.08 0.95
N LEU A 328 -1.53 8.65 -0.22
CA LEU A 328 -2.18 7.67 -1.08
C LEU A 328 -1.52 6.29 -0.96
N GLY A 329 -2.27 5.28 -0.53
CA GLY A 329 -1.88 3.87 -0.54
C GLY A 329 -2.32 3.15 -1.82
N VAL A 330 -1.38 2.85 -2.71
CA VAL A 330 -1.61 2.08 -3.95
C VAL A 330 -1.31 0.60 -3.68
N ARG A 331 -2.31 -0.29 -3.74
CA ARG A 331 -2.10 -1.72 -3.49
C ARG A 331 -2.00 -2.52 -4.77
N ILE A 332 -0.93 -3.32 -4.89
CA ILE A 332 -0.67 -4.20 -6.04
C ILE A 332 -0.25 -5.58 -5.55
N PRO A 333 -1.17 -6.39 -4.97
CA PRO A 333 -0.81 -7.64 -4.30
C PRO A 333 -0.03 -8.64 -5.17
N GLU A 334 -0.34 -8.70 -6.46
CA GLU A 334 0.24 -9.63 -7.43
C GLU A 334 1.11 -8.91 -8.49
N CYS A 335 1.86 -7.87 -8.08
CA CYS A 335 2.74 -7.10 -8.98
C CYS A 335 3.70 -8.00 -9.78
N SER A 336 4.46 -8.86 -9.10
CA SER A 336 5.40 -9.80 -9.75
C SER A 336 4.74 -10.77 -10.76
N ARG A 337 3.42 -10.98 -10.68
CA ARG A 337 2.67 -11.94 -11.52
C ARG A 337 1.96 -11.26 -12.69
N HIS A 338 1.38 -10.09 -12.47
CA HIS A 338 0.51 -9.39 -13.44
C HIS A 338 1.13 -8.12 -14.03
N PHE A 339 2.29 -7.71 -13.52
CA PHE A 339 3.05 -6.53 -13.94
C PHE A 339 4.55 -6.87 -14.08
N GLY A 340 4.86 -8.16 -14.29
CA GLY A 340 6.23 -8.65 -14.50
C GLY A 340 6.72 -8.37 -15.92
N ALA A 341 8.04 -8.17 -16.07
CA ALA A 341 8.66 -7.79 -17.35
C ALA A 341 8.74 -8.92 -18.41
N ASN A 342 8.34 -10.14 -18.07
CA ASN A 342 8.62 -11.34 -18.88
C ASN A 342 7.55 -11.70 -19.93
N ASP A 343 6.38 -11.04 -19.91
CA ASP A 343 5.24 -11.36 -20.78
C ASP A 343 4.68 -10.06 -21.40
N ASP A 344 4.33 -10.08 -22.69
CA ASP A 344 3.90 -8.91 -23.47
C ASP A 344 2.65 -8.25 -22.86
N GLU A 345 1.65 -9.04 -22.43
CA GLU A 345 0.43 -8.48 -21.81
C GLU A 345 0.74 -7.86 -20.44
N ASN A 346 1.60 -8.51 -19.64
CA ASN A 346 2.02 -7.96 -18.35
C ASN A 346 2.86 -6.69 -18.54
N ASN A 347 3.63 -6.59 -19.63
CA ASN A 347 4.41 -5.42 -19.98
C ASN A 347 3.51 -4.22 -20.31
N GLU A 348 2.43 -4.43 -21.08
CA GLU A 348 1.44 -3.36 -21.34
C GLU A 348 0.76 -2.87 -20.04
N ARG A 349 0.39 -3.79 -19.14
CA ARG A 349 -0.19 -3.44 -17.83
C ARG A 349 0.81 -2.68 -16.95
N ARG A 350 2.07 -3.11 -16.93
CA ARG A 350 3.18 -2.45 -16.24
C ARG A 350 3.40 -1.04 -16.77
N GLN A 351 3.51 -0.86 -18.08
CA GLN A 351 3.65 0.45 -18.71
C GLN A 351 2.45 1.37 -18.42
N THR A 352 1.23 0.82 -18.43
CA THR A 352 0.01 1.56 -18.09
C THR A 352 0.03 2.03 -16.64
N LEU A 353 0.45 1.17 -15.70
CA LEU A 353 0.61 1.52 -14.30
C LEU A 353 1.66 2.62 -14.11
N ILE A 354 2.85 2.47 -14.71
CA ILE A 354 3.92 3.48 -14.65
C ILE A 354 3.42 4.81 -15.18
N ARG A 355 2.82 4.83 -16.38
CA ARG A 355 2.25 6.05 -16.97
C ARG A 355 1.20 6.68 -16.05
N HIS A 356 0.34 5.88 -15.45
CA HIS A 356 -0.69 6.38 -14.55
C HIS A 356 -0.11 7.00 -13.27
N LEU A 357 0.88 6.36 -12.65
CA LEU A 357 1.59 6.92 -11.48
C LEU A 357 2.33 8.21 -11.83
N THR A 358 2.97 8.28 -13.00
CA THR A 358 3.62 9.49 -13.51
C THR A 358 2.62 10.63 -13.67
N VAL A 359 1.50 10.39 -14.37
CA VAL A 359 0.45 11.40 -14.57
C VAL A 359 -0.11 11.89 -13.24
N LEU A 360 -0.40 10.97 -12.32
CA LEU A 360 -0.92 11.31 -11.00
C LEU A 360 0.08 12.16 -10.19
N SER A 361 1.36 11.79 -10.23
CA SER A 361 2.43 12.54 -9.55
C SER A 361 2.59 13.94 -10.12
N SER A 362 2.53 14.10 -11.45
CA SER A 362 2.57 15.41 -12.09
C SER A 362 1.35 16.25 -11.70
N LEU A 363 0.13 15.69 -11.73
CA LEU A 363 -1.10 16.40 -11.33
C LEU A 363 -1.06 16.90 -9.88
N TRP A 364 -0.42 16.16 -8.99
CA TRP A 364 -0.29 16.48 -7.57
C TRP A 364 0.99 17.25 -7.22
N SER A 365 1.76 17.66 -8.22
CA SER A 365 2.95 18.49 -8.02
C SER A 365 2.60 19.97 -7.86
N ARG A 366 3.51 20.72 -7.23
CA ARG A 366 3.39 22.17 -7.06
C ARG A 366 4.71 22.91 -7.12
N TYR A 367 4.64 24.20 -7.43
CA TYR A 367 5.69 25.18 -7.20
C TYR A 367 5.09 26.40 -6.49
N GLY A 368 5.51 26.63 -5.25
CA GLY A 368 4.80 27.59 -4.38
C GLY A 368 3.33 27.20 -4.22
N ALA A 369 2.42 28.11 -4.59
CA ALA A 369 0.99 27.87 -4.62
C ALA A 369 0.51 27.22 -5.94
N PHE A 370 1.28 27.31 -7.02
CA PHE A 370 0.84 26.93 -8.36
C PHE A 370 0.85 25.42 -8.59
N ASN A 371 -0.11 24.92 -9.37
CA ASN A 371 -0.17 23.54 -9.82
C ASN A 371 0.95 23.25 -10.83
N GLY A 372 1.84 22.32 -10.51
CA GLY A 372 3.00 22.00 -11.35
C GLY A 372 2.61 21.42 -12.71
N PHE A 373 1.55 20.61 -12.80
CA PHE A 373 1.07 20.08 -14.08
C PHE A 373 0.56 21.19 -15.01
N LYS A 374 -0.22 22.14 -14.50
CA LYS A 374 -0.74 23.27 -15.30
C LYS A 374 0.38 24.14 -15.86
N GLN A 375 1.47 24.30 -15.11
CA GLN A 375 2.62 25.11 -15.52
C GLN A 375 3.55 24.36 -16.48
N LEU A 376 3.79 23.06 -16.26
CA LEU A 376 4.81 22.30 -17.00
C LEU A 376 4.27 21.53 -18.20
N HIS A 377 3.04 21.01 -18.15
CA HIS A 377 2.53 19.99 -19.09
C HIS A 377 1.23 20.37 -19.81
N GLU A 378 0.41 21.27 -19.26
CA GLU A 378 -0.89 21.61 -19.86
C GLU A 378 -0.71 22.43 -21.16
N THR A 379 -1.17 21.86 -22.27
CA THR A 379 -1.05 22.48 -23.61
C THR A 379 -2.33 23.21 -24.04
N ARG A 380 -3.47 22.95 -23.40
CA ARG A 380 -4.75 23.56 -23.76
C ARG A 380 -4.81 24.97 -23.19
N GLU A 381 -4.80 25.97 -24.08
CA GLU A 381 -4.73 27.40 -23.71
C GLU A 381 -5.76 27.81 -22.64
N ARG A 382 -7.01 27.34 -22.76
CA ARG A 382 -8.08 27.63 -21.79
C ARG A 382 -7.91 26.99 -20.40
N LYS A 383 -7.06 25.97 -20.27
CA LYS A 383 -6.79 25.26 -19.00
C LYS A 383 -5.43 25.61 -18.43
N ARG A 384 -4.60 26.36 -19.15
CA ARG A 384 -3.36 26.91 -18.61
C ARG A 384 -3.68 27.90 -17.49
N SER A 385 -2.73 28.07 -16.58
CA SER A 385 -2.83 29.12 -15.58
C SER A 385 -2.88 30.49 -16.26
N ALA A 386 -3.65 31.42 -15.73
CA ALA A 386 -3.67 32.80 -16.19
C ALA A 386 -2.34 33.51 -15.89
N SER A 387 -1.63 33.07 -14.85
CA SER A 387 -0.33 33.61 -14.44
C SER A 387 0.77 32.55 -14.31
N ASP A 388 1.99 32.94 -14.67
CA ASP A 388 3.21 32.17 -14.44
C ASP A 388 3.80 32.46 -13.05
N PRO A 389 4.42 31.47 -12.39
CA PRO A 389 5.13 31.70 -11.13
C PRO A 389 6.38 32.56 -11.35
N GLU A 390 6.68 33.44 -10.39
CA GLU A 390 8.01 34.05 -10.30
C GLU A 390 9.00 33.00 -9.76
N VAL A 391 9.82 32.44 -10.65
CA VAL A 391 10.77 31.37 -10.29
C VAL A 391 11.93 31.97 -9.51
N ASN A 392 12.11 31.49 -8.27
CA ASN A 392 13.28 31.79 -7.46
C ASN A 392 14.51 31.05 -8.01
N ALA A 393 15.45 31.77 -8.61
CA ALA A 393 16.67 31.19 -9.15
C ALA A 393 17.59 30.56 -8.09
N GLU A 394 17.47 30.95 -6.80
CA GLU A 394 18.22 30.32 -5.70
C GLU A 394 17.59 29.00 -5.24
N ASP A 395 16.29 28.81 -5.50
CA ASP A 395 15.53 27.61 -5.15
C ASP A 395 14.43 27.33 -6.21
N PRO A 396 14.81 26.81 -7.40
CA PRO A 396 13.88 26.56 -8.50
C PRO A 396 13.18 25.20 -8.34
N TYR A 397 13.00 24.71 -7.12
CA TYR A 397 12.46 23.38 -6.85
C TYR A 397 11.05 23.41 -6.23
N GLY A 398 10.12 22.75 -6.90
CA GLY A 398 8.80 22.38 -6.41
C GLY A 398 8.80 21.01 -5.74
N SER A 399 7.64 20.60 -5.24
CA SER A 399 7.45 19.33 -4.53
C SER A 399 6.15 18.63 -4.92
N LEU A 400 6.07 17.33 -4.64
CA LEU A 400 4.81 16.58 -4.69
C LEU A 400 3.98 16.90 -3.43
N ARG A 401 2.69 17.22 -3.57
CA ARG A 401 1.79 17.56 -2.45
C ARG A 401 1.36 16.36 -1.60
N ALA A 402 1.39 15.16 -2.17
CA ALA A 402 0.99 13.95 -1.46
C ALA A 402 2.18 13.02 -1.24
N GLY A 403 2.12 12.20 -0.20
CA GLY A 403 2.90 10.98 -0.12
C GLY A 403 2.22 9.86 -0.91
N ILE A 404 2.95 9.11 -1.73
CA ILE A 404 2.40 7.95 -2.46
C ILE A 404 3.12 6.69 -1.99
N VAL A 405 2.40 5.69 -1.49
CA VAL A 405 2.97 4.42 -1.08
C VAL A 405 2.40 3.30 -1.93
N VAL A 406 3.23 2.72 -2.80
CA VAL A 406 2.90 1.57 -3.63
C VAL A 406 3.31 0.30 -2.89
N VAL A 407 2.35 -0.55 -2.53
CA VAL A 407 2.56 -1.74 -1.71
C VAL A 407 2.21 -2.99 -2.49
N GLY A 408 3.17 -3.90 -2.63
CA GLY A 408 2.95 -5.15 -3.35
C GLY A 408 4.22 -5.98 -3.48
N ARG A 409 4.10 -7.26 -3.82
CA ARG A 409 5.28 -8.10 -3.99
C ARG A 409 5.98 -7.78 -5.31
N GLY A 410 7.23 -7.33 -5.25
CA GLY A 410 8.04 -6.99 -6.43
C GLY A 410 7.73 -5.62 -7.04
N VAL A 411 7.17 -4.68 -6.25
CA VAL A 411 6.94 -3.30 -6.72
C VAL A 411 8.23 -2.48 -6.78
N GLU A 412 9.27 -2.86 -6.04
CA GLU A 412 10.60 -2.21 -6.08
C GLU A 412 11.21 -2.30 -7.49
N ASP A 413 10.92 -3.38 -8.23
CA ASP A 413 11.35 -3.55 -9.63
C ASP A 413 10.81 -2.45 -10.57
N LEU A 414 9.83 -1.64 -10.14
CA LEU A 414 9.26 -0.52 -10.90
C LEU A 414 10.08 0.77 -10.78
N SER A 415 11.02 0.84 -9.82
CA SER A 415 11.78 2.04 -9.44
C SER A 415 12.42 2.75 -10.64
N ASP A 416 13.21 2.03 -11.43
CA ASP A 416 13.93 2.60 -12.57
C ASP A 416 13.00 3.09 -13.69
N GLU A 417 11.95 2.33 -14.01
CA GLU A 417 10.97 2.70 -15.05
C GLU A 417 10.14 3.91 -14.62
N LEU A 418 9.73 3.96 -13.35
CA LEU A 418 8.99 5.10 -12.79
C LEU A 418 9.86 6.35 -12.83
N ARG A 419 11.12 6.25 -12.38
CA ARG A 419 12.09 7.36 -12.43
C ARG A 419 12.28 7.86 -13.86
N GLN A 420 12.53 6.96 -14.81
CA GLN A 420 12.71 7.32 -16.21
C GLN A 420 11.45 7.99 -16.79
N SER A 421 10.26 7.53 -16.40
CA SER A 421 9.01 8.13 -16.83
C SER A 421 8.79 9.52 -16.24
N LEU A 422 9.19 9.76 -14.99
CA LEU A 422 9.08 11.06 -14.31
C LEU A 422 10.06 12.09 -14.89
N GLU A 423 11.29 11.69 -15.21
CA GLU A 423 12.32 12.54 -15.82
C GLU A 423 12.08 12.81 -17.32
N SER A 424 10.93 12.40 -17.89
CA SER A 424 10.69 12.50 -19.32
C SER A 424 10.25 13.90 -19.75
N ASP A 425 11.10 14.58 -20.53
CA ASP A 425 10.79 15.91 -21.10
C ASP A 425 9.76 15.86 -22.26
N ARG A 426 9.25 14.69 -22.65
CA ARG A 426 8.47 14.49 -23.89
C ARG A 426 7.16 15.29 -23.92
N ASP A 427 6.59 15.52 -22.75
CA ASP A 427 5.27 16.12 -22.59
C ASP A 427 5.36 17.53 -21.96
N LEU A 428 6.53 18.18 -21.99
CA LEU A 428 6.68 19.56 -21.52
C LEU A 428 6.10 20.55 -22.54
N HIS A 429 5.36 21.54 -22.04
CA HIS A 429 4.87 22.64 -22.85
C HIS A 429 6.03 23.56 -23.30
N PRO A 430 6.04 24.09 -24.55
CA PRO A 430 7.13 24.92 -25.05
C PRO A 430 7.43 26.20 -24.26
N GLU A 431 6.45 26.74 -23.54
CA GLU A 431 6.56 27.94 -22.68
C GLU A 431 6.65 27.57 -21.19
N ALA A 432 6.99 26.32 -20.85
CA ALA A 432 7.10 25.92 -19.44
C ALA A 432 8.16 26.77 -18.70
N PRO A 433 7.84 27.29 -17.51
CA PRO A 433 8.78 28.06 -16.69
C PRO A 433 9.96 27.20 -16.20
N GLU A 434 11.09 27.85 -15.90
CA GLU A 434 12.37 27.19 -15.56
C GLU A 434 12.45 26.68 -14.10
N PHE A 435 11.44 25.95 -13.63
CA PHE A 435 11.46 25.27 -12.33
C PHE A 435 11.29 23.75 -12.52
N ASN A 436 11.80 22.97 -11.56
CA ASN A 436 11.63 21.52 -11.53
C ASN A 436 10.92 21.06 -10.27
N VAL A 437 10.19 19.97 -10.33
CA VAL A 437 9.63 19.31 -9.15
C VAL A 437 10.54 18.15 -8.78
N ALA A 438 11.08 18.17 -7.56
CA ALA A 438 11.86 17.08 -7.02
C ALA A 438 10.93 16.03 -6.39
N ILE A 439 10.99 14.80 -6.88
CA ILE A 439 10.19 13.67 -6.39
C ILE A 439 11.12 12.53 -5.99
N ASP A 440 11.13 12.19 -4.70
CA ASP A 440 11.95 11.09 -4.20
C ASP A 440 11.24 9.75 -4.39
N VAL A 441 11.83 8.86 -5.18
CA VAL A 441 11.40 7.47 -5.35
C VAL A 441 12.23 6.58 -4.43
N LEU A 442 11.57 5.97 -3.43
CA LEU A 442 12.18 5.14 -2.39
C LEU A 442 11.89 3.65 -2.63
N GLU A 443 12.93 2.82 -2.55
CA GLU A 443 12.80 1.35 -2.57
C GLU A 443 12.66 0.84 -1.13
N GLY A 444 11.42 0.53 -0.75
CA GLY A 444 11.04 0.11 0.59
C GLY A 444 10.97 1.26 1.60
N ALA A 445 10.14 1.08 2.63
CA ALA A 445 10.13 1.97 3.77
C ALA A 445 11.35 1.71 4.67
N GLY A 446 11.89 2.79 5.24
CA GLY A 446 12.94 2.68 6.24
C GLY A 446 12.50 1.87 7.46
N ILE A 447 13.47 1.31 8.17
CA ILE A 447 13.28 0.62 9.46
C ILE A 447 12.51 1.45 10.50
N GLU A 448 12.62 2.79 10.48
CA GLU A 448 11.81 3.66 11.34
C GLU A 448 10.30 3.46 11.12
N ALA A 449 9.86 3.20 9.87
CA ALA A 449 8.47 2.89 9.59
C ALA A 449 8.01 1.61 10.33
N SER A 450 8.90 0.63 10.46
CA SER A 450 8.63 -0.62 11.19
C SER A 450 8.55 -0.36 12.70
N LEU A 451 9.50 0.41 13.25
CA LEU A 451 9.51 0.79 14.66
C LEU A 451 8.26 1.60 15.04
N GLN A 452 7.90 2.60 14.23
CA GLN A 452 6.69 3.41 14.43
C GLN A 452 5.43 2.58 14.30
N THR A 453 5.37 1.66 13.33
CA THR A 453 4.23 0.75 13.19
C THR A 453 4.07 -0.12 14.43
N ALA A 454 5.13 -0.74 14.93
CA ALA A 454 5.08 -1.54 16.15
C ALA A 454 4.60 -0.71 17.36
N ARG A 455 5.16 0.50 17.55
CA ARG A 455 4.77 1.42 18.64
C ARG A 455 3.29 1.78 18.58
N ARG A 456 2.82 2.28 17.43
CA ARG A 456 1.44 2.76 17.24
C ARG A 456 0.43 1.62 17.28
N MET A 457 0.72 0.46 16.67
CA MET A 457 -0.17 -0.70 16.75
C MET A 457 -0.38 -1.16 18.20
N LEU A 458 0.68 -1.22 19.00
CA LEU A 458 0.56 -1.55 20.42
C LEU A 458 -0.20 -0.47 21.19
N PHE A 459 0.13 0.80 20.98
CA PHE A 459 -0.40 1.91 21.77
C PHE A 459 -1.84 2.32 21.42
N ASP A 460 -2.15 2.44 20.14
CA ASP A 460 -3.42 2.98 19.63
C ASP A 460 -4.45 1.85 19.45
N GLU A 461 -4.06 0.76 18.79
CA GLU A 461 -4.98 -0.34 18.50
C GLU A 461 -5.16 -1.25 19.73
N LYS A 462 -4.06 -1.67 20.37
CA LYS A 462 -4.13 -2.64 21.47
C LYS A 462 -4.23 -2.02 22.86
N ARG A 463 -4.01 -0.71 22.98
CA ARG A 463 -3.96 0.00 24.26
C ARG A 463 -2.92 -0.60 25.22
N MET A 464 -1.81 -1.08 24.70
CA MET A 464 -0.65 -1.55 25.46
C MET A 464 0.49 -0.53 25.34
N ARG A 465 1.26 -0.32 26.40
CA ARG A 465 2.45 0.53 26.38
C ARG A 465 3.58 -0.26 25.69
N PRO A 466 4.12 0.25 24.58
CA PRO A 466 5.23 -0.42 23.89
C PRO A 466 6.49 -0.36 24.75
N THR A 467 7.19 -1.49 24.88
CA THR A 467 8.54 -1.55 25.46
C THR A 467 9.58 -1.52 24.35
N ALA A 468 10.82 -1.17 24.71
CA ALA A 468 11.93 -1.09 23.76
C ALA A 468 12.16 -2.43 23.05
N GLU A 469 12.21 -3.48 23.85
CA GLU A 469 12.47 -4.87 23.50
C GLU A 469 11.35 -5.42 22.62
N ALA A 470 10.09 -5.12 22.96
CA ALA A 470 8.94 -5.56 22.16
C ALA A 470 8.92 -4.93 20.77
N VAL A 471 9.21 -3.63 20.69
CA VAL A 471 9.29 -2.90 19.42
C VAL A 471 10.44 -3.44 18.56
N SER A 472 11.60 -3.69 19.16
CA SER A 472 12.76 -4.29 18.47
C SER A 472 12.44 -5.70 17.97
N ALA A 473 11.86 -6.57 18.80
CA ALA A 473 11.49 -7.93 18.39
C ALA A 473 10.47 -7.95 17.24
N LEU A 474 9.41 -7.13 17.32
CA LEU A 474 8.43 -7.02 16.23
C LEU A 474 9.07 -6.56 14.92
N SER A 475 9.93 -5.53 15.00
CA SER A 475 10.58 -4.93 13.83
C SER A 475 11.69 -5.81 13.24
N ALA A 476 12.32 -6.64 14.07
CA ALA A 476 13.35 -7.59 13.68
C ALA A 476 12.79 -8.83 12.99
N PHE A 477 11.71 -9.41 13.53
CA PHE A 477 11.17 -10.69 13.02
C PHE A 477 10.16 -10.53 11.90
N ALA A 478 9.40 -9.43 11.85
CA ALA A 478 8.46 -9.18 10.76
C ALA A 478 9.18 -8.63 9.52
N ALA A 479 8.73 -9.04 8.33
CA ALA A 479 9.36 -8.63 7.07
C ALA A 479 9.27 -7.12 6.81
N ASP A 480 8.14 -6.51 7.17
CA ASP A 480 7.78 -5.15 6.77
C ASP A 480 6.72 -4.55 7.73
N PRO A 481 6.41 -3.24 7.64
CA PRO A 481 5.37 -2.60 8.46
C PRO A 481 3.99 -3.29 8.41
N TRP A 482 3.54 -3.77 7.25
CA TRP A 482 2.25 -4.46 7.13
C TRP A 482 2.27 -5.84 7.81
N ALA A 483 3.42 -6.52 7.84
CA ALA A 483 3.58 -7.77 8.59
C ALA A 483 3.48 -7.51 10.10
N ILE A 484 4.10 -6.45 10.61
CA ILE A 484 3.97 -6.03 12.02
C ILE A 484 2.51 -5.73 12.35
N ALA A 485 1.86 -4.91 11.51
CA ALA A 485 0.46 -4.55 11.69
C ALA A 485 -0.44 -5.80 11.71
N THR A 486 -0.20 -6.76 10.81
CA THR A 486 -0.94 -8.03 10.79
C THR A 486 -0.70 -8.86 12.05
N ALA A 487 0.55 -9.03 12.47
CA ALA A 487 0.94 -9.80 13.64
C ALA A 487 0.26 -9.28 14.91
N VAL A 488 0.39 -7.97 15.16
CA VAL A 488 -0.22 -7.32 16.33
C VAL A 488 -1.74 -7.37 16.24
N HIS A 489 -2.31 -7.03 15.08
CA HIS A 489 -3.76 -7.01 14.87
C HIS A 489 -4.41 -8.37 15.19
N LYS A 490 -3.88 -9.45 14.61
CA LYS A 490 -4.44 -10.80 14.75
C LYS A 490 -4.07 -11.46 16.07
N GLY A 491 -2.86 -11.23 16.57
CA GLY A 491 -2.32 -11.97 17.71
C GLY A 491 -2.63 -11.39 19.07
N LEU A 492 -2.92 -10.08 19.18
CA LEU A 492 -3.17 -9.42 20.45
C LEU A 492 -4.62 -8.93 20.56
N ARG A 493 -5.19 -9.03 21.77
CA ARG A 493 -6.48 -8.41 22.10
C ARG A 493 -6.27 -6.97 22.54
N ARG A 494 -7.30 -6.14 22.34
CA ARG A 494 -7.33 -4.77 22.88
C ARG A 494 -7.58 -4.82 24.38
N GLU A 495 -6.79 -4.08 25.14
CA GLU A 495 -6.88 -4.01 26.60
C GLU A 495 -7.73 -2.80 27.05
N GLU A 496 -8.45 -2.94 28.17
CA GLU A 496 -9.20 -1.82 28.75
C GLU A 496 -8.25 -0.80 29.41
N SER A 497 -7.22 -1.31 30.09
CA SER A 497 -6.23 -0.50 30.81
C SER A 497 -4.84 -0.60 30.17
N ARG A 498 -4.15 0.54 30.08
CA ARG A 498 -2.80 0.60 29.52
C ARG A 498 -1.77 0.02 30.50
N ARG A 499 -1.23 -1.14 30.16
CA ARG A 499 -0.06 -1.79 30.80
C ARG A 499 1.04 -2.01 29.77
N ASP A 500 2.25 -2.32 30.23
CA ASP A 500 3.36 -2.68 29.34
C ASP A 500 3.07 -4.03 28.65
N VAL A 501 3.50 -4.13 27.39
CA VAL A 501 3.43 -5.38 26.62
C VAL A 501 4.53 -6.34 27.10
N HIS A 502 4.20 -7.63 27.23
CA HIS A 502 5.18 -8.66 27.57
C HIS A 502 5.75 -9.32 26.30
N LEU A 503 7.00 -9.80 26.35
CA LEU A 503 7.65 -10.41 25.19
C LEU A 503 7.03 -11.75 24.77
N ASP A 504 6.38 -12.48 25.69
CA ASP A 504 5.64 -13.70 25.34
C ASP A 504 4.39 -13.39 24.50
N GLU A 505 3.82 -12.20 24.68
CA GLU A 505 2.70 -11.69 23.87
C GLU A 505 3.19 -11.28 22.48
N VAL A 506 4.39 -10.68 22.39
CA VAL A 506 5.05 -10.39 21.11
C VAL A 506 5.33 -11.69 20.33
N ARG A 507 5.81 -12.72 21.01
CA ARG A 507 5.99 -14.06 20.43
C ARG A 507 4.67 -14.60 19.86
N MET A 508 3.60 -14.56 20.65
CA MET A 508 2.26 -14.97 20.22
C MET A 508 1.76 -14.17 19.01
N ALA A 509 2.06 -12.86 18.96
CA ALA A 509 1.71 -12.00 17.84
C ALA A 509 2.46 -12.39 16.56
N LEU A 510 3.78 -12.58 16.65
CA LEU A 510 4.61 -13.00 15.53
C LEU A 510 4.25 -14.39 15.01
N ALA A 511 3.80 -15.30 15.89
CA ALA A 511 3.33 -16.63 15.50
C ALA A 511 2.09 -16.62 14.59
N GLN A 512 1.40 -15.48 14.42
CA GLN A 512 0.30 -15.33 13.47
C GLN A 512 0.76 -15.12 12.02
N LEU A 513 2.07 -14.91 11.82
CA LEU A 513 2.63 -14.66 10.49
C LEU A 513 3.10 -15.97 9.86
N PRO A 514 2.75 -16.23 8.59
CA PRO A 514 3.40 -17.30 7.84
C PRO A 514 4.88 -16.99 7.63
N TRP A 515 5.72 -18.01 7.45
CA TRP A 515 7.18 -17.87 7.30
C TRP A 515 7.59 -16.84 6.23
N ASN A 516 6.78 -16.68 5.19
CA ASN A 516 7.07 -15.79 4.08
C ASN A 516 6.77 -14.30 4.37
N ARG A 517 6.21 -13.99 5.54
CA ARG A 517 6.04 -12.63 6.10
C ARG A 517 6.95 -12.37 7.30
N LEU A 518 7.80 -13.33 7.64
CA LEU A 518 8.92 -13.14 8.54
C LEU A 518 10.14 -12.60 7.76
N VAL A 519 11.09 -12.05 8.50
CA VAL A 519 12.25 -11.31 8.00
C VAL A 519 13.03 -12.03 6.90
N GLU A 520 13.22 -11.28 5.81
CA GLU A 520 14.32 -11.31 4.83
C GLU A 520 15.57 -12.15 5.19
N GLU A 521 15.89 -13.28 4.55
CA GLU A 521 17.29 -13.79 4.59
C GLU A 521 18.11 -13.00 3.55
N PRO A 522 19.37 -12.61 3.83
CA PRO A 522 20.27 -12.11 2.79
C PRO A 522 20.43 -13.15 1.68
N GLY A 523 20.25 -12.74 0.42
CA GLY A 523 20.17 -13.67 -0.71
C GLY A 523 18.79 -14.35 -0.79
N SER A 524 18.00 -13.97 -1.78
CA SER A 524 16.57 -14.26 -1.99
C SER A 524 16.17 -15.75 -2.18
N SER A 525 17.00 -16.71 -1.79
CA SER A 525 16.88 -18.12 -2.19
C SER A 525 16.60 -19.14 -1.08
N THR A 526 16.86 -18.85 0.20
CA THR A 526 16.63 -19.82 1.29
C THR A 526 15.42 -19.45 2.15
N SER A 527 14.46 -20.39 2.23
CA SER A 527 13.29 -20.30 3.12
C SER A 527 13.50 -21.00 4.46
N THR A 528 14.71 -21.54 4.67
CA THR A 528 15.03 -22.46 5.77
C THR A 528 14.95 -21.80 7.14
N LYS A 529 15.63 -20.67 7.36
CA LYS A 529 15.65 -20.00 8.67
C LYS A 529 14.26 -19.47 9.00
N ARG A 530 13.56 -18.89 8.03
CA ARG A 530 12.20 -18.38 8.25
C ARG A 530 11.20 -19.47 8.64
N ARG A 531 11.25 -20.63 7.97
CA ARG A 531 10.43 -21.79 8.36
C ARG A 531 10.81 -22.33 9.73
N ALA A 532 12.10 -22.32 10.08
CA ALA A 532 12.53 -22.67 11.44
C ALA A 532 11.94 -21.69 12.46
N VAL A 533 12.04 -20.38 12.21
CA VAL A 533 11.53 -19.32 13.09
C VAL A 533 10.01 -19.41 13.24
N GLU A 534 9.25 -19.64 12.16
CA GLU A 534 7.80 -19.88 12.20
C GLU A 534 7.45 -21.02 13.17
N VAL A 535 8.01 -22.21 12.95
CA VAL A 535 7.76 -23.37 13.81
C VAL A 535 8.22 -23.13 15.24
N LEU A 536 9.34 -22.44 15.42
CA LEU A 536 9.84 -22.09 16.74
C LEU A 536 9.03 -21.01 17.42
N LEU A 537 8.30 -20.12 16.72
CA LEU A 537 7.40 -19.13 17.31
C LEU A 537 6.13 -19.81 17.85
N GLU A 538 5.59 -20.76 17.10
CA GLU A 538 4.39 -21.54 17.45
C GLU A 538 4.61 -22.51 18.62
N ALA A 539 5.84 -22.97 18.82
CA ALA A 539 6.16 -23.88 19.90
C ALA A 539 5.92 -23.23 21.29
N ASP A 540 5.42 -24.02 22.24
CA ASP A 540 5.17 -23.64 23.64
C ASP A 540 6.25 -24.15 24.62
N ALA A 541 7.18 -24.96 24.11
CA ALA A 541 8.36 -25.48 24.80
C ALA A 541 9.49 -25.70 23.78
N PRO A 542 10.76 -25.90 24.22
CA PRO A 542 11.85 -26.24 23.30
C PRO A 542 11.56 -27.53 22.53
N ILE A 543 11.91 -27.56 21.24
CA ILE A 543 11.62 -28.70 20.36
C ILE A 543 12.88 -29.25 19.68
N SER A 544 12.96 -30.56 19.53
CA SER A 544 14.07 -31.19 18.79
C SER A 544 14.03 -30.84 17.30
N ALA A 545 15.17 -30.93 16.60
CA ALA A 545 15.21 -30.75 15.14
C ALA A 545 14.29 -31.71 14.38
N ALA A 546 14.10 -32.93 14.90
CA ALA A 546 13.19 -33.91 14.33
C ALA A 546 11.70 -33.61 14.60
N GLU A 547 11.39 -32.81 15.62
CA GLU A 547 10.05 -32.27 15.85
C GLU A 547 9.79 -31.08 14.91
N MET A 548 10.79 -30.23 14.70
CA MET A 548 10.69 -29.10 13.76
C MET A 548 10.37 -29.59 12.34
N GLU A 549 11.07 -30.61 11.87
CA GLU A 549 10.80 -31.26 10.57
C GLU A 549 9.40 -31.89 10.49
N ARG A 550 8.85 -32.38 11.62
CA ARG A 550 7.48 -32.94 11.67
C ARG A 550 6.39 -31.87 11.65
N ARG A 551 6.71 -30.62 11.96
CA ARG A 551 5.79 -29.46 11.94
C ARG A 551 5.97 -28.63 10.67
N ASP A 552 6.30 -29.27 9.55
CA ASP A 552 6.55 -28.62 8.25
C ASP A 552 7.68 -27.57 8.25
N GLY A 553 8.57 -27.61 9.25
CA GLY A 553 9.80 -26.84 9.30
C GLY A 553 10.90 -27.41 8.39
N PRO A 554 12.12 -26.87 8.47
CA PRO A 554 13.24 -27.41 7.70
C PRO A 554 13.63 -28.82 8.17
N SER A 555 14.23 -29.59 7.26
CA SER A 555 14.79 -30.90 7.61
C SER A 555 15.89 -30.78 8.66
N THR A 556 16.11 -31.84 9.42
CA THR A 556 17.17 -31.88 10.45
C THR A 556 18.55 -31.50 9.88
N GLN A 557 18.85 -31.92 8.64
CA GLN A 557 20.11 -31.56 7.99
C GLN A 557 20.12 -30.10 7.55
N SER A 558 19.01 -29.57 7.02
CA SER A 558 18.93 -28.18 6.62
C SER A 558 19.07 -27.25 7.82
N TRP A 559 18.42 -27.57 8.95
CA TRP A 559 18.57 -26.83 10.20
C TRP A 559 20.03 -26.77 10.67
N ARG A 560 20.73 -27.91 10.67
CA ARG A 560 22.16 -27.97 11.03
C ARG A 560 23.03 -27.06 10.17
N ASN A 561 22.68 -26.89 8.89
CA ASN A 561 23.48 -26.11 7.96
C ASN A 561 23.21 -24.58 8.05
N HIS A 562 22.11 -24.13 8.67
CA HIS A 562 21.67 -22.73 8.60
C HIS A 562 21.39 -22.07 9.96
N ARG A 563 21.54 -22.79 11.07
CA ARG A 563 21.21 -22.27 12.41
C ARG A 563 22.26 -21.32 12.99
N ASP A 564 23.52 -21.44 12.57
CA ASP A 564 24.65 -20.87 13.33
C ASP A 564 24.50 -19.35 13.46
N CYS A 565 24.19 -18.64 12.39
CA CYS A 565 23.88 -17.20 12.44
C CYS A 565 22.72 -16.83 13.40
N LEU A 566 21.65 -17.64 13.48
CA LEU A 566 20.57 -17.38 14.44
C LEU A 566 21.01 -17.59 15.89
N VAL A 567 21.94 -18.50 16.12
CA VAL A 567 22.53 -18.77 17.44
C VAL A 567 23.50 -17.66 17.81
N ASP A 568 24.37 -17.26 16.89
CA ASP A 568 25.38 -16.21 17.10
C ASP A 568 24.72 -14.85 17.38
N LEU A 569 23.61 -14.54 16.71
CA LEU A 569 22.79 -13.35 16.97
C LEU A 569 21.98 -13.43 18.28
N GLY A 570 21.98 -14.57 18.98
CA GLY A 570 21.20 -14.77 20.20
C GLY A 570 19.68 -14.81 19.96
N LEU A 571 19.24 -15.19 18.76
CA LEU A 571 17.82 -15.32 18.42
C LEU A 571 17.29 -16.70 18.79
N VAL A 572 18.14 -17.72 18.66
CA VAL A 572 17.84 -19.13 18.92
C VAL A 572 18.88 -19.69 19.89
N GLU A 573 18.44 -20.55 20.81
CA GLU A 573 19.33 -21.27 21.72
C GLU A 573 19.07 -22.78 21.70
N GLU A 574 20.14 -23.56 21.91
CA GLU A 574 20.06 -25.00 22.15
C GLU A 574 19.94 -25.27 23.65
N THR A 575 18.82 -25.87 24.05
CA THR A 575 18.59 -26.34 25.41
C THR A 575 18.75 -27.85 25.48
N SER A 576 18.79 -28.40 26.70
CA SER A 576 18.77 -29.86 26.91
C SER A 576 17.52 -30.56 26.32
N ALA A 577 16.42 -29.83 26.12
CA ALA A 577 15.17 -30.34 25.56
C ALA A 577 15.04 -30.11 24.04
N GLY A 578 15.95 -29.35 23.43
CA GLY A 578 15.92 -28.98 22.02
C GLY A 578 16.08 -27.49 21.79
N TRP A 579 15.66 -27.02 20.63
CA TRP A 579 15.82 -25.65 20.14
C TRP A 579 14.63 -24.78 20.54
N ARG A 580 14.88 -23.51 20.84
CA ARG A 580 13.86 -22.49 21.07
C ARG A 580 14.33 -21.12 20.60
N LEU A 581 13.39 -20.21 20.38
CA LEU A 581 13.70 -18.77 20.30
C LEU A 581 13.97 -18.21 21.70
N THR A 582 14.78 -17.16 21.77
CA THR A 582 15.07 -16.41 23.00
C THR A 582 13.90 -15.54 23.46
N LEU A 583 12.81 -15.43 22.68
CA LEU A 583 11.55 -14.88 23.18
C LEU A 583 10.91 -15.85 24.22
N PRO A 584 10.46 -15.34 25.37
CA PRO A 584 9.91 -16.16 26.46
C PRO A 584 8.62 -16.88 26.04
N PHE A 585 8.41 -18.08 26.60
CA PHE A 585 7.11 -18.73 26.59
C PHE A 585 6.18 -18.07 27.60
N ARG A 586 4.86 -18.24 27.42
CA ARG A 586 3.86 -17.64 28.32
C ARG A 586 4.03 -18.05 29.79
N HIS A 587 4.44 -19.28 30.04
CA HIS A 587 4.65 -19.79 31.39
C HIS A 587 5.94 -19.26 32.04
N GLU A 588 6.78 -18.54 31.30
CA GLU A 588 8.04 -17.96 31.76
C GLU A 588 7.91 -16.48 32.17
N ARG A 589 6.73 -15.88 32.04
CA ARG A 589 6.50 -14.44 32.27
C ARG A 589 6.92 -13.95 33.65
N ASP A 590 6.72 -14.79 34.67
CA ASP A 590 6.97 -14.46 36.08
C ASP A 590 8.25 -15.10 36.65
N VAL A 591 9.07 -15.71 35.78
CA VAL A 591 10.39 -16.27 36.13
C VAL A 591 11.50 -15.55 35.36
N GLU A 592 12.75 -15.90 35.64
CA GLU A 592 13.90 -15.36 34.92
C GLU A 592 13.74 -15.66 33.42
N SER A 593 13.54 -14.60 32.63
CA SER A 593 13.31 -14.70 31.20
C SER A 593 14.59 -15.11 30.48
N PRO A 594 14.50 -15.87 29.38
CA PRO A 594 15.62 -16.11 28.47
C PRO A 594 16.28 -14.79 28.05
N SER A 595 17.60 -14.83 27.85
CA SER A 595 18.36 -13.66 27.41
C SER A 595 18.05 -13.37 25.94
N ILE A 596 17.32 -12.28 25.68
CA ILE A 596 17.18 -11.72 24.33
C ILE A 596 18.52 -11.13 23.85
N PRO A 597 18.70 -10.90 22.54
CA PRO A 597 19.89 -10.24 22.01
C PRO A 597 20.21 -8.95 22.77
N TRP A 598 21.47 -8.78 23.19
CA TRP A 598 21.89 -7.66 24.03
C TRP A 598 21.57 -6.31 23.37
N PHE A 599 21.69 -6.24 22.05
CA PHE A 599 21.43 -5.03 21.27
C PHE A 599 19.94 -4.68 21.15
N TRP A 600 19.01 -5.53 21.63
CA TRP A 600 17.59 -5.21 21.76
C TRP A 600 17.21 -4.71 23.16
N GLN A 601 18.07 -4.92 24.15
CA GLN A 601 17.81 -4.51 25.52
C GLN A 601 17.84 -2.98 25.61
N SER A 602 16.92 -2.42 26.41
CA SER A 602 16.85 -0.99 26.68
C SER A 602 18.06 -0.50 27.49
N GLU A 603 18.43 -1.26 28.52
CA GLU A 603 19.59 -0.99 29.36
C GLU A 603 20.89 -1.36 28.66
N SER A 604 22.00 -0.78 29.14
CA SER A 604 23.33 -1.18 28.70
C SER A 604 23.63 -2.61 29.19
N ALA A 605 24.04 -3.48 28.27
CA ALA A 605 24.54 -4.80 28.60
C ALA A 605 25.99 -4.74 29.11
N ASP A 606 26.46 -5.83 29.73
CA ASP A 606 27.88 -6.01 30.09
C ASP A 606 28.71 -6.39 28.84
N ILE A 607 28.55 -5.61 27.78
CA ILE A 607 29.27 -5.72 26.51
C ILE A 607 30.19 -4.51 26.40
N PRO A 608 31.50 -4.69 26.16
CA PRO A 608 32.43 -3.58 25.97
C PRO A 608 31.93 -2.62 24.89
N GLY A 609 31.80 -1.34 25.25
CA GLY A 609 31.35 -0.29 24.32
C GLY A 609 29.84 -0.07 24.25
N ASP A 610 29.00 -0.89 24.89
CA ASP A 610 27.56 -0.63 24.94
C ASP A 610 27.24 0.53 25.89
N LEU A 611 26.92 1.68 25.32
CA LEU A 611 26.55 2.90 26.07
C LEU A 611 25.03 3.04 26.26
N GLY A 612 24.28 1.96 26.01
CA GLY A 612 22.83 1.91 26.07
C GLY A 612 22.17 2.22 24.72
N ARG A 613 20.90 1.83 24.60
CA ARG A 613 20.17 1.79 23.32
C ARG A 613 20.26 3.07 22.49
N GLU A 614 20.11 4.24 23.11
CA GLU A 614 20.11 5.54 22.42
C GLU A 614 21.44 5.87 21.71
N LYS A 615 22.54 5.27 22.18
CA LYS A 615 23.88 5.47 21.62
C LYS A 615 24.37 4.26 20.84
N ARG A 616 23.56 3.21 20.73
CA ARG A 616 23.90 1.98 20.04
C ARG A 616 23.75 2.18 18.53
N SER A 617 24.83 1.92 17.80
CA SER A 617 24.86 1.92 16.34
C SER A 617 24.82 0.49 15.79
N PRO A 618 24.35 0.28 14.55
CA PRO A 618 24.54 -1.00 13.87
C PRO A 618 26.03 -1.39 13.73
N GLY A 619 26.95 -0.43 13.75
CA GLY A 619 28.40 -0.67 13.73
C GLY A 619 28.88 -1.38 15.00
N ASP A 620 28.34 -1.03 16.17
CA ASP A 620 28.69 -1.67 17.44
C ASP A 620 28.32 -3.16 17.42
N VAL A 621 27.18 -3.48 16.80
CA VAL A 621 26.71 -4.86 16.65
C VAL A 621 27.57 -5.64 15.65
N LEU A 622 27.96 -5.02 14.54
CA LEU A 622 28.86 -5.63 13.56
C LEU A 622 30.26 -5.87 14.14
N ASP A 623 30.81 -4.92 14.89
CA ASP A 623 32.09 -5.07 15.58
C ASP A 623 32.05 -6.26 16.55
N TRP A 624 30.99 -6.35 17.35
CA TRP A 624 30.77 -7.49 18.23
C TRP A 624 30.65 -8.83 17.48
N ILE A 625 29.87 -8.92 16.40
CA ILE A 625 29.71 -10.17 15.64
C ILE A 625 31.03 -10.57 14.95
N LEU A 626 31.67 -9.63 14.25
CA LEU A 626 32.84 -9.95 13.44
C LEU A 626 34.08 -10.21 14.29
N ILE A 627 34.29 -9.42 15.34
CA ILE A 627 35.52 -9.43 16.13
C ILE A 627 35.36 -10.24 17.40
N GLU A 628 34.36 -9.93 18.23
CA GLU A 628 34.21 -10.55 19.55
C GLU A 628 33.67 -11.99 19.46
N LEU A 629 32.73 -12.26 18.54
CA LEU A 629 32.29 -13.64 18.24
C LEU A 629 33.23 -14.37 17.26
N GLY A 630 34.18 -13.66 16.65
CA GLY A 630 35.19 -14.25 15.78
C GLY A 630 34.66 -14.74 14.43
N LEU A 631 33.61 -14.11 13.91
CA LEU A 631 33.08 -14.45 12.58
C LEU A 631 34.02 -14.00 11.44
N LEU A 632 34.90 -13.04 11.70
CA LEU A 632 35.94 -12.60 10.76
C LEU A 632 37.21 -13.47 10.89
N ASP A 633 37.38 -14.41 9.96
CA ASP A 633 38.56 -15.29 9.92
C ASP A 633 39.88 -14.55 9.60
N ASP A 634 39.84 -13.54 8.73
CA ASP A 634 41.01 -12.77 8.30
C ASP A 634 40.94 -11.31 8.76
N VAL A 635 41.57 -11.05 9.90
CA VAL A 635 41.66 -9.71 10.51
C VAL A 635 42.43 -8.72 9.62
N ALA A 636 43.21 -9.17 8.62
CA ALA A 636 43.88 -8.26 7.69
C ALA A 636 42.88 -7.43 6.85
N ARG A 637 41.66 -7.95 6.64
CA ARG A 637 40.59 -7.25 5.91
C ARG A 637 40.16 -5.94 6.55
N LEU A 638 40.27 -5.81 7.88
CA LEU A 638 40.00 -4.54 8.58
C LEU A 638 40.89 -3.38 8.14
N ARG A 639 42.01 -3.67 7.46
CA ARG A 639 42.98 -2.66 7.01
C ARG A 639 43.00 -2.50 5.49
N ASP A 640 42.10 -3.17 4.78
CA ASP A 640 42.01 -3.10 3.33
C ASP A 640 40.91 -2.11 2.93
N PRO A 641 41.26 -0.90 2.45
CA PRO A 641 40.27 0.13 2.10
C PRO A 641 39.44 -0.22 0.86
N ASP A 642 39.83 -1.25 0.09
CA ASP A 642 39.07 -1.73 -1.06
C ASP A 642 38.10 -2.87 -0.66
N ASP A 643 38.22 -3.41 0.55
CA ASP A 643 37.33 -4.44 1.11
C ASP A 643 36.16 -3.78 1.87
N ALA A 644 34.95 -4.33 1.76
CA ALA A 644 33.78 -3.83 2.49
C ALA A 644 34.00 -3.83 4.03
N VAL A 645 34.67 -4.85 4.57
CA VAL A 645 35.02 -4.92 5.99
C VAL A 645 35.98 -3.79 6.37
N GLY A 646 36.98 -3.48 5.55
CA GLY A 646 37.92 -2.40 5.81
C GLY A 646 37.30 -1.02 5.67
N ARG A 647 36.45 -0.78 4.65
CA ARG A 647 35.71 0.48 4.49
C ARG A 647 34.79 0.76 5.67
N TRP A 648 34.03 -0.25 6.11
CA TRP A 648 33.20 -0.14 7.31
C TRP A 648 34.07 0.16 8.54
N ALA A 649 35.12 -0.63 8.79
CA ALA A 649 35.99 -0.49 9.96
C ALA A 649 36.68 0.88 10.00
N ASP A 650 37.17 1.38 8.87
CA ASP A 650 37.76 2.71 8.75
C ASP A 650 36.76 3.80 9.13
N SER A 651 35.52 3.74 8.62
CA SER A 651 34.47 4.73 8.97
C SER A 651 34.09 4.66 10.46
N TYR A 652 33.93 3.44 10.99
CA TYR A 652 33.49 3.16 12.35
C TYR A 652 34.53 3.59 13.39
N TYR A 653 35.78 3.13 13.26
CA TYR A 653 36.85 3.45 14.21
C TYR A 653 37.36 4.89 14.07
N ALA A 654 37.17 5.54 12.92
CA ALA A 654 37.44 6.97 12.78
C ALA A 654 36.37 7.86 13.42
N GLY A 655 35.22 7.30 13.82
CA GLY A 655 34.06 8.07 14.29
C GLY A 655 33.47 8.99 13.20
N ALA A 656 33.59 8.57 11.93
CA ALA A 656 33.05 9.29 10.78
C ALA A 656 31.57 8.91 10.56
N ASP A 657 30.94 9.52 9.53
CA ASP A 657 29.64 9.05 9.07
C ASP A 657 29.76 7.58 8.61
N PRO A 658 28.84 6.68 9.02
CA PRO A 658 28.94 5.26 8.68
C PRO A 658 28.88 5.01 7.17
N ASP A 659 29.75 4.14 6.66
CA ASP A 659 29.62 3.60 5.30
C ASP A 659 28.52 2.53 5.28
N TRP A 660 27.27 2.99 5.09
CA TRP A 660 26.10 2.10 5.05
C TRP A 660 26.14 1.06 3.93
N SER A 661 26.80 1.36 2.81
CA SER A 661 26.96 0.41 1.70
C SER A 661 27.86 -0.74 2.15
N ALA A 662 29.03 -0.40 2.68
CA ALA A 662 29.97 -1.38 3.21
C ALA A 662 29.33 -2.24 4.30
N MET A 663 28.55 -1.64 5.21
CA MET A 663 27.84 -2.40 6.25
C MET A 663 26.81 -3.39 5.69
N LYS A 664 26.05 -3.00 4.66
CA LYS A 664 25.10 -3.91 4.00
C LYS A 664 25.82 -5.03 3.25
N GLU A 665 26.89 -4.72 2.53
CA GLU A 665 27.75 -5.70 1.85
C GLU A 665 28.32 -6.73 2.85
N VAL A 666 28.82 -6.26 4.00
CA VAL A 666 29.27 -7.12 5.10
C VAL A 666 28.13 -7.98 5.64
N CYS A 667 26.95 -7.41 5.89
CA CYS A 667 25.79 -8.18 6.36
C CYS A 667 25.40 -9.29 5.36
N GLU A 668 25.43 -8.99 4.07
CA GLU A 668 25.15 -9.97 3.02
C GLU A 668 26.21 -11.07 2.95
N GLU A 669 27.50 -10.70 3.03
CA GLU A 669 28.61 -11.65 2.98
C GLU A 669 28.56 -12.65 4.15
N PHE A 670 28.27 -12.15 5.36
CA PHE A 670 28.24 -12.95 6.58
C PHE A 670 26.84 -13.50 6.91
N ASP A 671 25.88 -13.37 5.99
CA ASP A 671 24.51 -13.88 6.14
C ASP A 671 23.82 -13.36 7.44
N ILE A 672 24.13 -12.10 7.80
CA ILE A 672 23.58 -11.36 8.94
C ILE A 672 22.37 -10.55 8.45
N PRO A 673 21.15 -10.79 8.97
CA PRO A 673 19.99 -10.01 8.55
C PRO A 673 20.07 -8.56 9.07
N TRP A 674 20.33 -7.60 8.17
CA TRP A 674 20.44 -6.17 8.51
C TRP A 674 19.31 -5.65 9.39
N ARG A 675 18.06 -6.06 9.10
CA ARG A 675 16.87 -5.61 9.85
C ARG A 675 16.90 -6.03 11.33
N ILE A 676 17.47 -7.20 11.64
CA ILE A 676 17.57 -7.71 13.01
C ILE A 676 18.53 -6.83 13.83
N VAL A 677 19.68 -6.50 13.23
CA VAL A 677 20.66 -5.57 13.81
C VAL A 677 20.05 -4.19 13.99
N ALA A 678 19.48 -3.65 12.91
CA ALA A 678 18.92 -2.31 12.85
C ALA A 678 17.77 -2.10 13.87
N ALA A 679 16.89 -3.09 14.08
CA ALA A 679 15.76 -2.98 14.99
C ALA A 679 16.15 -2.67 16.45
N GLY A 680 17.37 -3.02 16.87
CA GLY A 680 17.87 -2.79 18.24
C GLY A 680 18.50 -1.42 18.48
N CYS A 681 18.95 -0.75 17.42
CA CYS A 681 19.84 0.40 17.50
C CYS A 681 19.09 1.73 17.58
N GLY A 682 19.51 2.63 18.46
CA GLY A 682 18.89 3.96 18.63
C GLY A 682 19.54 5.08 17.81
N LEU A 683 20.76 4.86 17.30
CA LEU A 683 21.42 5.83 16.42
C LEU A 683 20.90 5.78 14.98
N ARG A 684 21.21 6.84 14.22
CA ARG A 684 20.85 7.02 12.81
C ARG A 684 21.10 5.73 12.04
N GLN A 685 20.15 5.36 11.18
CA GLN A 685 20.20 4.15 10.37
C GLN A 685 20.22 4.51 8.90
N ALA A 686 20.67 3.59 8.05
CA ALA A 686 20.67 3.78 6.60
C ALA A 686 19.27 4.15 6.11
N SER A 687 19.16 5.24 5.34
CA SER A 687 17.97 5.51 4.56
C SER A 687 17.74 4.37 3.54
N PRO A 688 16.49 4.09 3.15
CA PRO A 688 16.23 3.23 2.00
C PRO A 688 16.92 3.77 0.75
N THR A 689 17.14 2.91 -0.24
CA THR A 689 17.63 3.36 -1.55
C THR A 689 16.66 4.40 -2.09
N SER A 690 17.20 5.55 -2.49
CA SER A 690 16.42 6.72 -2.88
C SER A 690 16.98 7.30 -4.17
N HIS A 691 16.09 7.63 -5.09
CA HIS A 691 16.42 8.37 -6.30
C HIS A 691 15.48 9.57 -6.44
N THR A 692 16.05 10.77 -6.50
CA THR A 692 15.27 11.99 -6.74
C THR A 692 15.09 12.17 -8.24
N ALA A 693 13.86 11.99 -8.73
CA ALA A 693 13.47 12.34 -10.08
C ALA A 693 13.24 13.86 -10.17
N SER A 694 13.74 14.47 -11.24
CA SER A 694 13.55 15.89 -11.53
C SER A 694 12.52 16.02 -12.65
N VAL A 695 11.32 16.49 -12.32
CA VAL A 695 10.21 16.66 -13.27
C VAL A 695 10.15 18.12 -13.73
N GLY A 696 10.39 18.39 -15.01
CA GLY A 696 10.43 19.75 -15.56
C GLY A 696 11.63 19.96 -16.49
N PRO A 697 11.79 21.17 -17.05
CA PRO A 697 12.88 21.47 -17.97
C PRO A 697 14.27 21.27 -17.32
N LYS A 698 15.27 20.95 -18.13
CA LYS A 698 16.66 20.89 -17.64
C LYS A 698 17.13 22.29 -17.25
N ILE A 699 17.32 22.50 -15.95
CA ILE A 699 17.83 23.76 -15.42
C ILE A 699 19.34 23.83 -15.70
N GLU A 700 19.76 24.69 -16.61
CA GLU A 700 21.17 24.99 -16.85
C GLU A 700 21.71 25.92 -15.75
N GLN A 701 22.14 25.36 -14.62
CA GLN A 701 22.87 26.15 -13.63
C GLN A 701 24.29 26.47 -14.14
N SER A 702 24.47 27.68 -14.64
CA SER A 702 25.81 28.24 -14.86
C SER A 702 26.47 28.46 -13.51
N ALA A 703 27.46 27.63 -13.17
CA ALA A 703 28.27 27.83 -11.98
C ALA A 703 28.78 29.28 -11.96
N LEU A 704 28.48 30.02 -10.89
CA LEU A 704 29.06 31.33 -10.62
C LEU A 704 30.58 31.17 -10.60
N THR A 705 31.21 31.41 -11.74
CA THR A 705 32.67 31.55 -11.82
C THR A 705 32.99 32.80 -11.04
N GLY A 706 33.44 32.60 -9.79
CA GLY A 706 33.77 33.66 -8.86
C GLY A 706 34.68 34.69 -9.49
N SER A 707 34.11 35.81 -9.92
CA SER A 707 34.83 37.06 -10.04
C SER A 707 35.20 37.45 -8.61
N ARG A 708 36.45 37.12 -8.23
CA ARG A 708 37.16 37.75 -7.13
C ARG A 708 37.29 39.25 -7.46
N ALA A 709 36.20 39.99 -7.30
CA ALA A 709 36.27 41.44 -7.21
C ALA A 709 36.98 41.76 -5.90
N THR A 710 38.25 42.11 -6.03
CA THR A 710 39.10 42.58 -4.94
C THR A 710 38.49 43.89 -4.44
N ILE A 711 37.71 43.83 -3.35
CA ILE A 711 37.32 45.04 -2.63
C ILE A 711 38.56 45.50 -1.87
N SER A 712 39.31 46.40 -2.50
CA SER A 712 40.32 47.21 -1.85
C SER A 712 39.62 48.15 -0.87
N THR A 713 40.03 48.08 0.39
CA THR A 713 39.82 49.06 1.45
C THR A 713 39.79 50.50 0.95
N LEU A 714 38.75 51.25 1.32
CA LEU A 714 38.80 52.61 1.87
C LEU A 714 37.58 52.87 2.75
#